data_AF-A0A3R9KHP5-F1
#
_entry.id   AF-A0A3R9KHP5-F1
#
_cell.length_a   1.000
_cell.length_b   1.000
_cell.length_c   1.000
_cell.angle_alpha   90.00
_cell.angle_beta   90.00
_cell.angle_gamma   90.00
#
_symmetry.space_group_name_H-M   'P 1'
#
loop_
_entity.id
_entity.type
_entity.pdbx_description
1 polymer ?
#
loop_
_entity_poly.entity_id
_entity_poly.type
_entity_poly.pdbx_seq_one_letter_code
_entity_poly.pdbx_strand_id
1 'polypeptide(L)'
;MNYKSLDRKQRYGIRKFAVGAASVVIGTVVFGANPVLAQEQANAAGANTETVEPGQGLSELPKEASSGDLAHLDKDLAGKLAAAQDNGVEVDQDHLKKNESAESETPSSTETPAEEANKEEESEDQGAIPRDYYSRDLKNANPVLEKEDVETNAANGQRVDLSSELDKLKKLQNATVHMEFKPDASAPRFYNLFSVSSDTKENEYFTMSVLDNTALIEGRGANGEQFYDKYTDAPLKVRPGQWNSVTFTVEQPTAELPHGRVRLYVNGVLSRTSLKSGNFIKDMPDVNQAQLGATKRGKKTAWASNLQVRNLTVYDRALSPDEVQTRNQLFERGELEQKLPEGAKVTEKEDVFEGGRNNQPNKDGIKSYRIPALLKTDKGTLIAGTDERRLHHSDWGDIGMVVRRSSDNGKTWGDRIVISNPRDNEHAKHADWPSPVNIDMALVQDPETKRIFAIYDMFLESKAVFSLPGQAPKAYEQVGDKVYQVLYKQGESGRYTIRENGEVFDPQNRKTDYRVVVDPKKPVYSDKGDLYKGNELIGNIYFEYSEKNIFRVSNTNYLWMSYSDDDGKTWSAPKDITHGIRKDWMHFLGTGPGTGIALRTGPHKGRLVIPVYTTNNVSYLSGSQSSRVIYSDDHGETWQAGEAVNDNRPVGNQTIHSSTMNNPGAQNTESTVVQLNNGDLKLFMRGLTGDLQVATSHDGGATWDKEIKRYPQVKDVYVQMSAIHTMHEGKEYILLSNAGGPGRNNGLVHLARVEENGDLTWLKHNPIQSGKFAYNSLQELGNGEYGLLYEHADGNQNDYTLSYKKFNWDFLTKDWISPKEAKVKYAIEKWPGILAMEFDSEVLVNKAPTLQLANGKTARFMTQYDTKTLLFTVDSEDMGQKVTGLAEGAIESMHNLPVSVAGTKLSNGMNGSEAAVHEVPEYTGPLGTAGEEPAPTVEKPEYTGPLGTAGEESAPTVDKPEYTGPLGTVGEEPAPTVEKPEYTGPLGTAGEEPAPTVEKPEYTGPLGTAGEEPAPTVEKPEYTGPLGTAGEESAPTVEKPEYTGPLGTAGEEPAPTVEKPEYTGPLGTAGEEVAPTVEKPEYTGPLGTAGEEPAPTVEKPEYTGPLGTAGEEVAPTVEKPEFAGGVNGTDPAVHEVPEYKGGVNAATAAVHEIAEYKGANSLVTLAAEDYTYKAPLAQQTLPDTGNKESGFLASLGLTAFFLGLFAMGKKREK
;
A
#
# COMPACT_ATOMS: atom_id res chain seq x y z
N MET A 1 44.70 -20.52 -3.68
CA MET A 1 45.86 -20.01 -2.89
C MET A 1 45.69 -18.51 -2.69
N ASN A 2 46.04 -18.03 -1.49
CA ASN A 2 46.41 -16.66 -1.10
C ASN A 2 45.74 -15.46 -1.80
N TYR A 3 44.73 -14.91 -1.13
CA TYR A 3 44.41 -13.47 -1.17
C TYR A 3 45.44 -12.66 -0.36
N LYS A 4 45.86 -11.50 -0.88
CA LYS A 4 46.16 -10.24 -0.17
C LYS A 4 45.93 -9.09 -1.19
N SER A 5 45.30 -7.96 -0.89
CA SER A 5 44.71 -7.44 0.36
C SER A 5 43.50 -6.52 0.10
N LEU A 6 42.77 -6.14 1.17
CA LEU A 6 41.81 -5.01 1.21
C LEU A 6 42.57 -3.65 1.31
N ASP A 7 42.01 -2.42 1.37
CA ASP A 7 40.63 -1.89 1.63
C ASP A 7 40.46 -0.51 0.87
N ARG A 8 39.51 0.45 1.02
CA ARG A 8 38.40 0.80 1.95
C ARG A 8 37.35 1.69 1.24
N LYS A 9 36.03 1.50 1.50
CA LYS A 9 34.85 2.36 1.16
C LYS A 9 34.49 2.53 -0.35
N GLN A 10 33.32 2.04 -0.82
CA GLN A 10 31.98 2.69 -0.94
C GLN A 10 31.84 3.68 -2.15
N ARG A 11 30.76 3.75 -2.94
CA ARG A 11 29.36 3.20 -2.90
C ARG A 11 28.85 2.79 -4.33
N TYR A 12 27.60 2.31 -4.39
CA TYR A 12 26.76 1.83 -5.54
C TYR A 12 26.93 2.52 -6.92
N GLY A 13 26.59 1.88 -8.05
CA GLY A 13 26.09 0.50 -8.25
C GLY A 13 25.54 0.27 -9.67
N ILE A 14 26.27 -0.44 -10.53
CA ILE A 14 25.96 -0.57 -11.98
C ILE A 14 25.19 -1.86 -12.31
N ARG A 15 24.22 -1.72 -13.22
CA ARG A 15 23.44 -2.82 -13.83
C ARG A 15 24.33 -3.86 -14.52
N LYS A 16 24.11 -5.15 -14.27
CA LYS A 16 24.39 -6.19 -15.27
C LYS A 16 23.49 -7.43 -15.16
N PHE A 17 23.10 -7.89 -16.34
CA PHE A 17 22.30 -9.07 -16.69
C PHE A 17 22.54 -10.33 -15.83
N ALA A 18 21.45 -11.03 -15.49
CA ALA A 18 21.44 -12.47 -15.23
C ALA A 18 20.31 -13.13 -16.04
N VAL A 19 20.60 -14.30 -16.61
CA VAL A 19 19.86 -14.99 -17.67
C VAL A 19 18.38 -15.27 -17.32
N GLY A 20 17.46 -14.73 -18.13
CA GLY A 20 16.11 -15.27 -18.33
C GLY A 20 15.98 -15.77 -19.78
N ALA A 21 15.47 -16.98 -19.98
CA ALA A 21 15.45 -17.63 -21.29
C ALA A 21 14.06 -17.54 -21.97
N ALA A 22 14.01 -16.81 -23.11
CA ALA A 22 13.23 -17.07 -24.35
C ALA A 22 11.73 -17.50 -24.28
N SER A 23 10.80 -17.05 -25.13
CA SER A 23 10.74 -16.01 -26.19
C SER A 23 9.28 -15.97 -26.71
N VAL A 24 8.77 -15.06 -27.56
CA VAL A 24 9.29 -13.90 -28.31
C VAL A 24 8.22 -12.80 -28.29
N VAL A 25 8.57 -11.52 -28.50
CA VAL A 25 7.61 -10.49 -28.99
C VAL A 25 8.16 -9.88 -30.29
N ILE A 26 7.36 -9.91 -31.35
CA ILE A 26 7.64 -9.21 -32.62
C ILE A 26 6.61 -8.09 -32.78
N GLY A 27 7.04 -6.85 -32.57
CA GLY A 27 6.23 -5.64 -32.76
C GLY A 27 6.53 -4.96 -34.09
N THR A 28 5.93 -5.43 -35.19
CA THR A 28 6.10 -4.81 -36.51
C THR A 28 5.13 -3.65 -36.69
N VAL A 29 5.64 -2.41 -36.60
CA VAL A 29 4.84 -1.20 -36.87
C VAL A 29 4.65 -1.03 -38.38
N VAL A 30 3.39 -0.94 -38.83
CA VAL A 30 3.03 -0.54 -40.20
C VAL A 30 1.96 0.55 -40.14
N PHE A 31 2.18 1.64 -40.87
CA PHE A 31 1.29 2.80 -40.90
C PHE A 31 0.01 2.51 -41.69
N GLY A 32 -1.13 2.97 -41.17
CA GLY A 32 -2.35 3.15 -41.95
C GLY A 32 -2.43 4.56 -42.53
N ALA A 33 -2.31 4.69 -43.86
CA ALA A 33 -2.61 5.92 -44.59
C ALA A 33 -3.65 5.61 -45.68
N ASN A 34 -4.66 6.47 -45.81
CA ASN A 34 -5.72 6.29 -46.80
C ASN A 34 -5.31 6.76 -48.22
N PRO A 35 -5.94 6.25 -49.30
CA PRO A 35 -5.37 6.22 -50.65
C PRO A 35 -5.82 7.39 -51.55
N VAL A 36 -5.69 7.21 -52.88
CA VAL A 36 -5.99 8.13 -54.01
C VAL A 36 -4.78 9.04 -54.37
N LEU A 37 -4.20 9.04 -55.58
CA LEU A 37 -4.51 8.40 -56.88
C LEU A 37 -3.20 8.25 -57.74
N ALA A 38 -3.13 7.25 -58.64
CA ALA A 38 -2.32 7.10 -59.89
C ALA A 38 -0.82 7.58 -59.95
N GLN A 39 0.10 7.00 -60.75
CA GLN A 39 -0.03 6.23 -62.00
C GLN A 39 1.19 5.29 -62.22
N GLU A 40 1.13 4.40 -63.22
CA GLU A 40 2.20 3.44 -63.63
C GLU A 40 3.47 4.18 -64.17
N GLN A 41 4.69 3.63 -64.18
CA GLN A 41 5.17 2.39 -64.85
C GLN A 41 6.60 1.97 -64.41
N ALA A 42 6.92 0.66 -64.54
CA ALA A 42 8.22 0.04 -64.96
C ALA A 42 9.57 0.42 -64.29
N ASN A 43 10.56 -0.48 -64.09
CA ASN A 43 10.67 -1.93 -64.31
C ASN A 43 11.91 -2.53 -63.58
N ALA A 44 11.82 -3.79 -63.13
CA ALA A 44 12.79 -4.91 -63.15
C ALA A 44 14.34 -4.74 -62.93
N ALA A 45 15.13 -5.72 -62.44
CA ALA A 45 14.91 -6.99 -61.70
C ALA A 45 16.28 -7.67 -61.35
N GLY A 46 16.28 -8.74 -60.53
CA GLY A 46 17.42 -9.65 -60.22
C GLY A 46 17.97 -9.48 -58.78
N ALA A 47 18.03 -10.47 -57.87
CA ALA A 47 18.08 -11.96 -57.90
C ALA A 47 19.47 -12.54 -58.28
N ASN A 48 20.03 -13.61 -57.67
CA ASN A 48 19.44 -14.82 -57.06
C ASN A 48 20.13 -15.34 -55.75
N THR A 49 19.63 -16.46 -55.22
CA THR A 49 20.14 -17.38 -54.15
C THR A 49 21.27 -18.34 -54.65
N GLU A 50 21.96 -19.24 -53.91
CA GLU A 50 21.60 -20.43 -53.07
C GLU A 50 22.89 -20.99 -52.34
N THR A 51 22.95 -21.27 -51.03
CA THR A 51 22.81 -22.55 -50.23
C THR A 51 23.96 -23.63 -50.19
N VAL A 52 24.09 -24.32 -49.03
CA VAL A 52 24.72 -25.66 -48.70
C VAL A 52 26.14 -25.73 -48.05
N GLU A 53 26.36 -26.68 -47.11
CA GLU A 53 27.55 -27.00 -46.25
C GLU A 53 28.33 -28.28 -46.72
N PRO A 54 29.12 -29.09 -45.93
CA PRO A 54 29.83 -28.96 -44.61
C PRO A 54 31.28 -29.57 -44.51
N GLY A 55 31.99 -29.45 -43.34
CA GLY A 55 32.86 -30.54 -42.80
C GLY A 55 34.28 -30.27 -42.19
N GLN A 56 34.57 -30.89 -41.01
CA GLN A 56 35.87 -31.27 -40.36
C GLN A 56 36.91 -30.16 -39.95
N GLY A 57 37.73 -30.28 -38.87
CA GLY A 57 37.81 -31.23 -37.72
C GLY A 57 39.14 -31.16 -36.89
N LEU A 58 39.17 -31.74 -35.66
CA LEU A 58 40.34 -32.04 -34.76
C LEU A 58 41.06 -30.85 -34.03
N SER A 59 41.69 -30.96 -32.83
CA SER A 59 41.90 -32.06 -31.84
C SER A 59 42.20 -31.59 -30.38
N GLU A 60 41.79 -32.42 -29.38
CA GLU A 60 42.40 -32.84 -28.07
C GLU A 60 43.69 -32.15 -27.50
N LEU A 61 44.05 -32.09 -26.20
CA LEU A 61 43.56 -32.49 -24.83
C LEU A 61 44.45 -31.73 -23.75
N PRO A 62 44.56 -31.98 -22.41
CA PRO A 62 44.05 -33.02 -21.48
C PRO A 62 43.33 -32.48 -20.19
N LYS A 63 43.55 -33.04 -18.98
CA LYS A 63 42.77 -32.84 -17.72
C LYS A 63 43.54 -33.00 -16.39
N GLU A 64 43.07 -32.28 -15.35
CA GLU A 64 42.80 -32.60 -13.92
C GLU A 64 43.73 -33.49 -13.03
N ALA A 65 44.06 -32.96 -11.83
CA ALA A 65 43.97 -33.59 -10.48
C ALA A 65 44.32 -32.50 -9.43
N SER A 66 43.51 -32.12 -8.43
CA SER A 66 42.81 -32.84 -7.35
C SER A 66 43.69 -33.22 -6.14
N SER A 67 43.66 -32.38 -5.11
CA SER A 67 43.72 -32.73 -3.68
C SER A 67 43.55 -31.45 -2.84
N GLY A 68 43.11 -31.60 -1.59
CA GLY A 68 43.04 -30.51 -0.63
C GLY A 68 43.12 -31.05 0.79
N ASP A 69 43.68 -30.26 1.69
CA ASP A 69 43.58 -30.48 3.13
C ASP A 69 43.77 -29.16 3.89
N LEU A 70 43.18 -29.03 5.08
CA LEU A 70 43.15 -27.80 5.87
C LEU A 70 43.71 -28.03 7.28
N ALA A 71 45.00 -27.73 7.46
CA ALA A 71 45.64 -27.70 8.77
C ALA A 71 46.67 -26.56 8.86
N HIS A 72 46.65 -25.85 9.99
CA HIS A 72 47.59 -24.79 10.40
C HIS A 72 47.67 -23.54 9.51
N LEU A 73 47.05 -22.44 9.95
CA LEU A 73 47.78 -21.33 10.60
C LEU A 73 46.82 -20.19 11.00
N ASP A 74 46.07 -20.39 12.07
CA ASP A 74 45.37 -19.29 12.75
C ASP A 74 46.27 -18.72 13.86
N LYS A 75 46.72 -17.45 13.66
CA LYS A 75 47.42 -16.62 14.68
C LYS A 75 47.82 -15.17 14.29
N ASP A 76 47.61 -14.70 13.06
CA ASP A 76 48.00 -13.33 12.61
C ASP A 76 46.81 -12.40 12.25
N LEU A 77 45.59 -12.71 12.71
CA LEU A 77 44.40 -11.88 12.46
C LEU A 77 43.95 -11.07 13.69
N ALA A 78 44.19 -11.56 14.91
CA ALA A 78 43.78 -10.91 16.16
C ALA A 78 44.42 -9.52 16.41
N GLY A 79 45.54 -9.20 15.74
CA GLY A 79 46.25 -7.93 15.91
C GLY A 79 45.83 -6.78 14.99
N LYS A 80 44.82 -6.97 14.10
CA LYS A 80 44.52 -6.00 13.02
C LYS A 80 43.07 -5.48 12.97
N LEU A 81 42.19 -5.92 13.87
CA LEU A 81 40.82 -5.38 13.99
C LEU A 81 40.68 -4.21 14.99
N ALA A 82 41.74 -3.85 15.74
CA ALA A 82 41.68 -2.87 16.81
C ALA A 82 41.81 -1.38 16.38
N ALA A 83 41.69 -1.06 15.08
CA ALA A 83 41.99 0.28 14.54
C ALA A 83 41.16 0.66 13.30
N ALA A 84 39.83 0.75 13.44
CA ALA A 84 38.94 1.15 12.33
C ALA A 84 37.63 1.83 12.80
N GLN A 85 37.72 2.89 13.59
CA GLN A 85 36.55 3.74 13.88
C GLN A 85 36.18 4.65 12.69
N ASP A 86 35.15 5.49 12.89
CA ASP A 86 34.39 6.11 11.81
C ASP A 86 35.10 7.29 11.12
N ASN A 87 34.61 7.65 9.93
CA ASN A 87 34.84 8.93 9.28
C ASN A 87 33.48 9.41 8.74
N GLY A 88 32.74 10.14 9.57
CA GLY A 88 31.72 11.07 9.11
C GLY A 88 32.36 12.27 8.40
N VAL A 89 31.53 13.18 7.88
CA VAL A 89 32.02 14.43 7.25
C VAL A 89 32.12 15.48 8.35
N GLU A 90 33.35 15.84 8.73
CA GLU A 90 33.59 17.06 9.51
C GLU A 90 33.29 18.29 8.65
N VAL A 91 32.59 19.27 9.24
CA VAL A 91 32.40 20.60 8.66
C VAL A 91 33.58 21.46 9.10
N ASP A 92 34.29 22.07 8.15
CA ASP A 92 35.43 22.95 8.42
C ASP A 92 34.97 24.20 9.20
N GLN A 93 35.47 24.37 10.43
CA GLN A 93 35.13 25.50 11.31
C GLN A 93 36.14 26.65 11.25
N ASP A 94 37.31 26.49 10.61
CA ASP A 94 38.40 27.47 10.70
C ASP A 94 38.14 28.73 9.84
N HIS A 95 37.19 28.66 8.90
CA HIS A 95 36.83 29.79 8.04
C HIS A 95 36.03 30.92 8.72
N LEU A 96 35.61 30.76 9.99
CA LEU A 96 34.74 31.73 10.70
C LEU A 96 35.42 32.53 11.82
N LYS A 97 36.76 32.44 11.99
CA LYS A 97 37.47 33.16 13.08
C LYS A 97 38.76 33.87 12.65
N LYS A 98 38.62 35.01 11.95
CA LYS A 98 39.70 36.03 11.87
C LYS A 98 39.21 37.40 11.38
N ASN A 99 38.97 38.33 12.31
CA ASN A 99 39.28 39.76 12.17
C ASN A 99 39.05 40.53 13.48
N GLU A 100 40.08 40.61 14.33
CA GLU A 100 40.20 41.66 15.34
C GLU A 100 41.64 42.18 15.42
N SER A 101 41.78 43.51 15.38
CA SER A 101 42.95 44.32 15.77
C SER A 101 44.36 43.99 15.22
N ALA A 102 44.92 44.93 14.44
CA ALA A 102 46.07 45.75 14.87
C ALA A 102 46.34 46.90 13.87
N GLU A 103 46.92 48.01 14.34
CA GLU A 103 47.18 49.23 13.55
C GLU A 103 48.66 49.38 13.13
N SER A 104 48.88 50.26 12.13
CA SER A 104 50.16 50.98 11.85
C SER A 104 51.35 50.16 11.29
N GLU A 105 52.32 50.70 10.52
CA GLU A 105 52.63 52.08 10.08
C GLU A 105 52.95 52.17 8.55
N THR A 106 52.74 53.36 7.98
CA THR A 106 53.27 53.87 6.68
C THR A 106 54.77 54.29 6.82
N PRO A 107 55.60 54.58 5.76
CA PRO A 107 55.21 55.29 4.52
C PRO A 107 56.05 55.10 3.20
N SER A 108 55.68 55.90 2.18
CA SER A 108 56.55 56.44 1.10
C SER A 108 56.88 55.51 -0.11
N SER A 109 56.85 55.95 -1.38
CA SER A 109 56.32 57.18 -2.04
C SER A 109 56.41 57.07 -3.58
N THR A 110 55.76 58.02 -4.30
CA THR A 110 55.96 58.43 -5.72
C THR A 110 55.63 57.39 -6.82
N GLU A 111 54.99 57.71 -7.96
CA GLU A 111 54.56 59.00 -8.52
C GLU A 111 53.37 58.86 -9.52
N THR A 112 52.55 59.92 -9.67
CA THR A 112 51.43 60.10 -10.64
C THR A 112 51.77 61.20 -11.67
N PRO A 113 50.91 61.65 -12.64
CA PRO A 113 49.54 61.25 -13.06
C PRO A 113 49.55 60.63 -14.50
N ALA A 114 48.52 60.55 -15.36
CA ALA A 114 47.10 60.99 -15.46
C ALA A 114 46.32 59.94 -16.33
N GLU A 115 45.05 60.02 -16.77
CA GLU A 115 43.95 61.02 -16.80
C GLU A 115 42.61 60.37 -16.35
N GLU A 116 41.53 61.16 -16.24
CA GLU A 116 40.21 60.75 -15.71
C GLU A 116 39.20 60.34 -16.80
N ALA A 117 38.39 59.30 -16.54
CA ALA A 117 36.93 59.31 -16.77
C ALA A 117 36.24 58.02 -16.27
N ASN A 118 34.97 58.14 -15.89
CA ASN A 118 33.98 57.08 -15.66
C ASN A 118 34.34 55.96 -14.66
N LYS A 119 34.00 56.19 -13.38
CA LYS A 119 33.59 55.10 -12.48
C LYS A 119 32.10 54.80 -12.65
N GLU A 120 31.75 53.54 -12.76
CA GLU A 120 30.53 53.00 -12.15
C GLU A 120 30.98 51.92 -11.15
N GLU A 121 30.16 51.61 -10.14
CA GLU A 121 30.63 51.01 -8.89
C GLU A 121 30.58 49.46 -8.92
N GLU A 122 31.69 48.82 -9.29
CA GLU A 122 31.96 47.43 -8.90
C GLU A 122 32.30 47.37 -7.40
N SER A 123 31.28 47.19 -6.57
CA SER A 123 31.46 46.80 -5.17
C SER A 123 31.72 45.29 -5.08
N GLU A 124 32.95 44.90 -4.78
CA GLU A 124 33.33 43.50 -4.58
C GLU A 124 32.71 42.92 -3.29
N ASP A 125 31.52 42.30 -3.39
CA ASP A 125 30.91 41.54 -2.30
C ASP A 125 31.56 40.16 -2.12
N GLN A 126 32.86 40.16 -1.80
CA GLN A 126 33.63 38.95 -1.50
C GLN A 126 33.32 38.44 -0.08
N GLY A 127 32.10 37.97 0.16
CA GLY A 127 31.74 37.36 1.44
C GLY A 127 30.32 36.80 1.59
N ALA A 128 29.35 37.26 0.80
CA ALA A 128 27.96 36.80 0.92
C ALA A 128 27.78 35.32 0.49
N ILE A 129 27.07 34.54 1.31
CA ILE A 129 26.63 33.18 0.95
C ILE A 129 25.49 33.29 -0.08
N PRO A 130 25.57 32.62 -1.25
CA PRO A 130 24.48 32.61 -2.22
C PRO A 130 23.18 32.07 -1.62
N ARG A 131 22.04 32.69 -1.97
CA ARG A 131 20.69 32.33 -1.45
C ARG A 131 20.29 30.86 -1.65
N ASP A 132 20.94 30.18 -2.57
CA ASP A 132 20.70 28.80 -3.00
C ASP A 132 22.00 27.97 -3.02
N TYR A 133 22.94 28.31 -2.13
CA TYR A 133 24.31 27.76 -2.01
C TYR A 133 24.40 26.25 -2.22
N TYR A 134 23.59 25.46 -1.50
CA TYR A 134 23.63 23.99 -1.57
C TYR A 134 23.25 23.42 -2.94
N SER A 135 22.49 24.15 -3.77
CA SER A 135 22.21 23.76 -5.16
C SER A 135 23.33 24.19 -6.13
N ARG A 136 24.19 25.14 -5.73
CA ARG A 136 25.31 25.64 -6.54
C ARG A 136 26.66 25.02 -6.19
N ASP A 137 26.79 24.28 -5.09
CA ASP A 137 28.01 23.53 -4.72
C ASP A 137 28.27 22.35 -5.67
N LEU A 138 28.72 22.69 -6.88
CA LEU A 138 29.03 21.77 -7.96
C LEU A 138 30.54 21.76 -8.16
N LYS A 139 31.18 20.66 -7.75
CA LYS A 139 32.64 20.50 -7.78
C LYS A 139 33.21 20.76 -9.18
N ASN A 140 34.10 21.75 -9.28
CA ASN A 140 34.72 22.18 -10.55
C ASN A 140 33.71 22.61 -11.64
N ALA A 141 32.60 23.27 -11.28
CA ALA A 141 31.67 23.87 -12.23
C ALA A 141 31.87 25.40 -12.29
N ASN A 142 32.55 25.89 -13.32
CA ASN A 142 32.79 27.32 -13.48
C ASN A 142 31.66 27.97 -14.30
N PRO A 143 30.94 28.98 -13.77
CA PRO A 143 30.01 29.77 -14.56
C PRO A 143 30.77 30.70 -15.51
N VAL A 144 30.48 30.64 -16.81
CA VAL A 144 31.00 31.58 -17.83
C VAL A 144 30.07 32.75 -18.10
N LEU A 145 28.79 32.59 -17.75
CA LEU A 145 27.74 33.58 -17.82
C LEU A 145 26.76 33.32 -16.69
N GLU A 146 26.44 34.34 -15.91
CA GLU A 146 25.38 34.31 -14.92
C GLU A 146 24.54 35.58 -15.00
N LYS A 147 23.22 35.45 -14.78
CA LYS A 147 22.25 36.55 -14.61
C LYS A 147 21.19 36.15 -13.61
N GLU A 148 20.78 37.09 -12.77
CA GLU A 148 19.80 36.86 -11.70
C GLU A 148 18.72 37.95 -11.70
N ASP A 149 17.53 37.58 -11.21
CA ASP A 149 16.41 38.48 -10.91
C ASP A 149 16.03 39.45 -12.03
N VAL A 150 16.11 38.97 -13.28
CA VAL A 150 15.76 39.72 -14.48
C VAL A 150 14.36 39.37 -15.00
N GLU A 151 13.63 40.36 -15.49
CA GLU A 151 12.29 40.18 -16.05
C GLU A 151 12.23 40.53 -17.54
N THR A 152 11.40 39.79 -18.29
CA THR A 152 11.07 40.07 -19.69
C THR A 152 9.58 40.31 -19.85
N ASN A 153 9.19 41.27 -20.68
CA ASN A 153 7.79 41.64 -20.90
C ASN A 153 7.52 41.83 -22.40
N ALA A 154 6.67 40.98 -22.96
CA ALA A 154 6.38 40.94 -24.38
C ALA A 154 5.71 42.23 -24.89
N ALA A 155 4.87 42.87 -24.06
CA ALA A 155 4.00 43.99 -24.43
C ALA A 155 4.72 45.34 -24.47
N ASN A 156 5.68 45.60 -23.58
CA ASN A 156 6.50 46.81 -23.59
C ASN A 156 7.80 46.66 -24.43
N GLY A 157 8.17 45.42 -24.79
CA GLY A 157 9.39 45.12 -25.55
C GLY A 157 10.65 44.86 -24.71
N GLN A 158 10.53 44.80 -23.38
CA GLN A 158 11.63 44.55 -22.42
C GLN A 158 12.23 43.14 -22.59
N ARG A 159 13.52 43.08 -22.91
CA ARG A 159 14.33 41.86 -23.08
C ARG A 159 15.62 42.03 -22.29
N VAL A 160 16.29 40.91 -21.99
CA VAL A 160 17.67 40.95 -21.48
C VAL A 160 18.59 40.69 -22.65
N ASP A 161 19.38 41.69 -23.04
CA ASP A 161 20.45 41.52 -24.03
C ASP A 161 21.70 40.95 -23.33
N LEU A 162 22.28 39.92 -23.94
CA LEU A 162 23.45 39.18 -23.49
C LEU A 162 24.52 39.14 -24.59
N SER A 163 24.38 39.94 -25.65
CA SER A 163 25.23 39.89 -26.84
C SER A 163 26.69 40.26 -26.58
N SER A 164 26.97 41.00 -25.48
CA SER A 164 28.33 41.23 -24.96
C SER A 164 29.05 39.95 -24.52
N GLU A 165 28.28 38.94 -24.10
CA GLU A 165 28.77 37.67 -23.56
C GLU A 165 28.97 36.61 -24.65
N LEU A 166 28.59 36.92 -25.89
CA LEU A 166 28.59 35.98 -27.01
C LEU A 166 30.00 35.44 -27.32
N ASP A 167 31.04 36.22 -27.10
CA ASP A 167 32.44 35.81 -27.25
C ASP A 167 32.91 34.83 -26.16
N LYS A 168 32.18 34.69 -25.04
CA LYS A 168 32.37 33.58 -24.09
C LYS A 168 31.63 32.35 -24.60
N LEU A 169 30.36 32.51 -24.98
CA LEU A 169 29.50 31.43 -25.48
C LEU A 169 30.06 30.75 -26.77
N LYS A 170 30.66 31.51 -27.68
CA LYS A 170 31.31 30.99 -28.91
C LYS A 170 32.58 30.17 -28.65
N LYS A 171 33.17 30.21 -27.44
CA LYS A 171 34.34 29.40 -27.06
C LYS A 171 33.96 28.04 -26.48
N LEU A 172 32.68 27.83 -26.14
CA LEU A 172 32.20 26.61 -25.51
C LEU A 172 32.24 25.42 -26.48
N GLN A 173 32.89 24.34 -26.03
CA GLN A 173 32.89 23.06 -26.74
C GLN A 173 31.81 22.16 -26.14
N ASN A 174 31.99 21.76 -24.87
CA ASN A 174 30.91 21.27 -24.04
C ASN A 174 30.26 22.46 -23.33
N ALA A 175 29.01 22.31 -22.87
CA ALA A 175 28.35 23.33 -22.08
C ALA A 175 27.17 22.77 -21.29
N THR A 176 26.75 23.52 -20.27
CA THR A 176 25.43 23.39 -19.65
C THR A 176 24.78 24.76 -19.60
N VAL A 177 23.52 24.88 -20.04
CA VAL A 177 22.70 26.08 -19.85
C VAL A 177 21.58 25.69 -18.88
N HIS A 178 21.59 26.29 -17.70
CA HIS A 178 20.56 26.15 -16.68
C HIS A 178 19.75 27.44 -16.58
N MET A 179 18.42 27.34 -16.46
CA MET A 179 17.55 28.50 -16.33
C MET A 179 16.37 28.21 -15.38
N GLU A 180 16.19 29.11 -14.42
CA GLU A 180 15.13 29.13 -13.40
C GLU A 180 14.15 30.26 -13.70
N PHE A 181 12.88 29.94 -13.96
CA PHE A 181 11.91 30.94 -14.41
C PHE A 181 10.46 30.65 -13.99
N LYS A 182 9.69 31.73 -13.84
CA LYS A 182 8.24 31.73 -13.71
C LYS A 182 7.65 32.38 -14.97
N PRO A 183 7.05 31.59 -15.89
CA PRO A 183 6.31 32.14 -17.01
C PRO A 183 4.93 32.60 -16.54
N ASP A 184 4.39 33.62 -17.22
CA ASP A 184 3.02 34.10 -17.04
C ASP A 184 1.98 32.95 -17.04
N ALA A 185 0.95 33.02 -16.20
CA ALA A 185 -0.13 32.02 -16.22
C ALA A 185 -0.91 32.02 -17.55
N SER A 186 -0.88 33.14 -18.28
CA SER A 186 -1.41 33.33 -19.62
C SER A 186 -0.38 33.16 -20.75
N ALA A 187 0.78 32.54 -20.46
CA ALA A 187 1.87 32.37 -21.43
C ALA A 187 1.38 31.75 -22.77
N PRO A 188 1.86 32.27 -23.92
CA PRO A 188 1.35 31.88 -25.22
C PRO A 188 1.78 30.45 -25.59
N ARG A 189 1.10 29.86 -26.58
CA ARG A 189 1.35 28.47 -27.04
C ARG A 189 2.82 28.13 -27.32
N PHE A 190 3.60 29.08 -27.86
CA PHE A 190 5.04 28.95 -28.07
C PHE A 190 5.77 30.20 -27.59
N TYR A 191 6.86 30.02 -26.82
CA TYR A 191 7.69 31.13 -26.36
C TYR A 191 9.16 30.76 -26.16
N ASN A 192 10.05 31.77 -26.23
CA ASN A 192 11.48 31.62 -25.96
C ASN A 192 11.79 31.79 -24.46
N LEU A 193 12.79 31.05 -23.98
CA LEU A 193 13.42 31.20 -22.67
C LEU A 193 14.75 31.96 -22.83
N PHE A 194 15.71 31.31 -23.50
CA PHE A 194 17.04 31.81 -23.83
C PHE A 194 17.35 31.49 -25.29
N SER A 195 18.01 32.40 -26.02
CA SER A 195 18.49 32.10 -27.37
C SER A 195 19.76 32.84 -27.76
N VAL A 196 20.50 32.23 -28.69
CA VAL A 196 21.66 32.79 -29.39
C VAL A 196 21.35 32.69 -30.89
N SER A 197 21.51 33.77 -31.65
CA SER A 197 20.88 33.88 -32.98
C SER A 197 21.53 34.92 -33.90
N SER A 198 21.19 34.88 -35.19
CA SER A 198 21.67 35.83 -36.20
C SER A 198 20.60 36.86 -36.63
N ASP A 199 21.00 38.13 -36.66
CA ASP A 199 20.20 39.20 -37.27
C ASP A 199 20.31 39.27 -38.81
N THR A 200 21.19 38.45 -39.41
CA THR A 200 21.30 38.30 -40.88
C THR A 200 20.71 36.98 -41.39
N LYS A 201 20.80 35.88 -40.64
CA LYS A 201 20.27 34.56 -41.03
C LYS A 201 19.00 34.21 -40.26
N GLU A 202 17.86 34.15 -40.95
CA GLU A 202 16.57 33.80 -40.33
C GLU A 202 16.52 32.36 -39.77
N ASN A 203 17.44 31.46 -40.17
CA ASN A 203 17.47 30.06 -39.75
C ASN A 203 18.60 29.71 -38.77
N GLU A 204 19.54 30.60 -38.48
CA GLU A 204 20.72 30.29 -37.67
C GLU A 204 20.52 30.74 -36.22
N TYR A 205 20.27 29.79 -35.34
CA TYR A 205 20.03 30.03 -33.92
C TYR A 205 20.10 28.74 -33.07
N PHE A 206 20.44 28.92 -31.80
CA PHE A 206 20.11 28.03 -30.69
C PHE A 206 18.98 28.66 -29.88
N THR A 207 17.99 27.87 -29.46
CA THR A 207 16.90 28.32 -28.59
C THR A 207 16.51 27.23 -27.58
N MET A 208 16.34 27.64 -26.32
CA MET A 208 15.55 26.94 -25.32
C MET A 208 14.16 27.57 -25.31
N SER A 209 13.13 26.76 -25.47
CA SER A 209 11.75 27.23 -25.71
C SER A 209 10.73 26.30 -25.06
N VAL A 210 9.46 26.74 -25.04
CA VAL A 210 8.32 25.94 -24.62
C VAL A 210 7.27 25.93 -25.74
N LEU A 211 6.63 24.78 -25.97
CA LEU A 211 5.50 24.57 -26.88
C LEU A 211 4.44 23.72 -26.19
N ASP A 212 3.19 24.18 -26.10
CA ASP A 212 2.08 23.41 -25.47
C ASP A 212 2.44 22.89 -24.05
N ASN A 213 3.16 23.72 -23.29
CA ASN A 213 3.81 23.47 -22.00
C ASN A 213 4.95 22.43 -22.01
N THR A 214 5.24 21.75 -23.12
CA THR A 214 6.44 20.91 -23.27
C THR A 214 7.68 21.78 -23.49
N ALA A 215 8.71 21.59 -22.67
CA ALA A 215 10.01 22.25 -22.87
C ALA A 215 10.77 21.58 -24.02
N LEU A 216 11.43 22.39 -24.85
CA LEU A 216 12.18 21.93 -26.02
C LEU A 216 13.47 22.73 -26.27
N ILE A 217 14.36 22.11 -27.03
CA ILE A 217 15.54 22.75 -27.61
C ILE A 217 15.48 22.68 -29.13
N GLU A 218 16.00 23.70 -29.80
CA GLU A 218 16.25 23.71 -31.23
C GLU A 218 17.58 24.39 -31.50
N GLY A 219 18.44 23.75 -32.31
CA GLY A 219 19.74 24.27 -32.72
C GLY A 219 19.89 24.10 -34.23
N ARG A 220 20.13 25.20 -34.96
CA ARG A 220 20.09 25.21 -36.43
C ARG A 220 21.19 26.08 -37.03
N GLY A 221 21.75 25.62 -38.15
CA GLY A 221 22.76 26.32 -38.94
C GLY A 221 22.17 27.24 -40.02
N ALA A 222 23.05 27.91 -40.76
CA ALA A 222 22.72 28.94 -41.77
C ALA A 222 21.65 28.54 -42.78
N ASN A 223 21.65 27.28 -43.21
CA ASN A 223 20.77 26.74 -44.25
C ASN A 223 19.49 26.13 -43.65
N GLY A 224 19.35 26.15 -42.33
CA GLY A 224 18.21 25.60 -41.59
C GLY A 224 18.31 24.11 -41.27
N GLU A 225 19.47 23.50 -41.46
CA GLU A 225 19.84 22.18 -40.97
C GLU A 225 19.61 22.07 -39.46
N GLN A 226 18.99 20.97 -39.02
CA GLN A 226 18.65 20.72 -37.62
C GLN A 226 19.77 19.93 -36.94
N PHE A 227 20.39 20.47 -35.89
CA PHE A 227 21.45 19.78 -35.15
C PHE A 227 20.89 18.60 -34.33
N TYR A 228 19.81 18.82 -33.57
CA TYR A 228 19.26 17.84 -32.62
C TYR A 228 18.05 17.08 -33.19
N ASP A 229 17.62 16.03 -32.47
CA ASP A 229 16.36 15.35 -32.75
C ASP A 229 15.14 16.24 -32.42
N LYS A 230 13.91 15.76 -32.70
CA LYS A 230 12.69 16.52 -32.42
C LYS A 230 12.37 16.51 -30.91
N TYR A 231 11.93 17.64 -30.36
CA TYR A 231 11.56 17.80 -28.95
C TYR A 231 10.09 18.23 -28.72
N THR A 232 9.28 18.40 -29.77
CA THR A 232 7.85 18.79 -29.65
C THR A 232 6.97 17.77 -28.92
N ASP A 233 7.48 16.55 -28.81
CA ASP A 233 6.88 15.35 -28.21
C ASP A 233 7.71 14.88 -26.99
N ALA A 234 8.54 15.76 -26.43
CA ALA A 234 9.26 15.47 -25.19
C ALA A 234 8.25 15.32 -24.01
N PRO A 235 8.46 14.35 -23.11
CA PRO A 235 7.43 13.92 -22.15
C PRO A 235 7.19 14.91 -21.01
N LEU A 236 8.21 15.67 -20.59
CA LEU A 236 8.11 16.57 -19.45
C LEU A 236 7.61 17.96 -19.83
N LYS A 237 6.80 18.53 -18.94
CA LYS A 237 6.16 19.84 -19.09
C LYS A 237 6.51 20.79 -17.97
N VAL A 238 6.54 22.08 -18.28
CA VAL A 238 6.54 23.17 -17.30
C VAL A 238 5.10 23.50 -16.87
N ARG A 239 4.93 24.04 -15.67
CA ARG A 239 3.64 24.50 -15.13
C ARG A 239 3.53 26.04 -15.30
N PRO A 240 2.64 26.58 -16.16
CA PRO A 240 2.45 28.03 -16.32
C PRO A 240 2.06 28.71 -15.01
N GLY A 241 2.51 29.94 -14.78
CA GLY A 241 2.24 30.69 -13.55
C GLY A 241 2.96 30.17 -12.30
N GLN A 242 3.76 29.10 -12.38
CA GLN A 242 4.57 28.56 -11.29
C GLN A 242 6.07 28.62 -11.63
N TRP A 243 6.93 28.50 -10.63
CA TRP A 243 8.37 28.35 -10.82
C TRP A 243 8.70 26.99 -11.48
N ASN A 244 9.66 27.02 -12.41
CA ASN A 244 10.17 25.86 -13.14
C ASN A 244 11.66 26.05 -13.41
N SER A 245 12.39 24.95 -13.58
CA SER A 245 13.75 24.95 -14.12
C SER A 245 13.84 24.14 -15.40
N VAL A 246 14.71 24.56 -16.32
CA VAL A 246 15.05 23.81 -17.54
C VAL A 246 16.56 23.80 -17.69
N THR A 247 17.14 22.61 -17.85
CA THR A 247 18.59 22.42 -18.03
C THR A 247 18.88 21.76 -19.37
N PHE A 248 19.79 22.34 -20.15
CA PHE A 248 20.34 21.78 -21.39
C PHE A 248 21.81 21.44 -21.18
N THR A 249 22.25 20.25 -21.57
CA THR A 249 23.68 19.87 -21.57
C THR A 249 24.11 19.45 -22.97
N VAL A 250 25.30 19.86 -23.42
CA VAL A 250 25.89 19.46 -24.71
C VAL A 250 27.33 18.95 -24.55
N GLU A 251 27.60 17.84 -25.22
CA GLU A 251 28.88 17.13 -25.27
C GLU A 251 29.31 16.96 -26.73
N GLN A 252 30.54 17.38 -27.05
CA GLN A 252 31.13 17.21 -28.39
C GLN A 252 31.35 15.73 -28.76
N PRO A 253 31.58 15.42 -30.06
CA PRO A 253 31.97 14.09 -30.49
C PRO A 253 33.24 13.57 -29.80
N THR A 254 33.20 12.31 -29.36
CA THR A 254 34.34 11.56 -28.82
C THR A 254 34.42 10.18 -29.48
N ALA A 255 35.44 9.38 -29.16
CA ALA A 255 35.54 8.00 -29.65
C ALA A 255 34.37 7.10 -29.19
N GLU A 256 33.74 7.42 -28.05
CA GLU A 256 32.60 6.68 -27.48
C GLU A 256 31.25 7.32 -27.85
N LEU A 257 31.25 8.61 -28.20
CA LEU A 257 30.09 9.38 -28.65
C LEU A 257 30.40 9.97 -30.04
N PRO A 258 30.39 9.19 -31.14
CA PRO A 258 30.92 9.62 -32.44
C PRO A 258 30.18 10.79 -33.12
N HIS A 259 29.03 11.19 -32.57
CA HIS A 259 28.25 12.35 -33.03
C HIS A 259 28.03 13.38 -31.91
N GLY A 260 28.61 13.18 -30.72
CA GLY A 260 28.32 13.96 -29.52
C GLY A 260 26.98 13.56 -28.89
N ARG A 261 26.52 14.36 -27.92
CA ARG A 261 25.28 14.12 -27.18
C ARG A 261 24.69 15.42 -26.67
N VAL A 262 23.36 15.54 -26.70
CA VAL A 262 22.64 16.57 -25.95
C VAL A 262 21.56 15.97 -25.07
N ARG A 263 21.24 16.63 -23.97
CA ARG A 263 20.12 16.29 -23.07
C ARG A 263 19.32 17.53 -22.70
N LEU A 264 18.03 17.32 -22.46
CA LEU A 264 17.11 18.31 -21.90
C LEU A 264 16.48 17.74 -20.64
N TYR A 265 16.56 18.49 -19.54
CA TYR A 265 15.95 18.19 -18.25
C TYR A 265 14.94 19.29 -17.89
N VAL A 266 13.90 18.93 -17.14
CA VAL A 266 12.84 19.85 -16.66
C VAL A 266 12.61 19.54 -15.18
N ASN A 267 12.77 20.52 -14.30
CA ASN A 267 12.70 20.33 -12.84
C ASN A 267 13.59 19.15 -12.38
N GLY A 268 14.86 19.15 -12.81
CA GLY A 268 15.84 18.09 -12.55
C GLY A 268 15.68 16.79 -13.36
N VAL A 269 14.46 16.39 -13.70
CA VAL A 269 14.19 15.10 -14.36
C VAL A 269 14.57 15.15 -15.85
N LEU A 270 15.22 14.08 -16.35
CA LEU A 270 15.62 13.96 -17.77
C LEU A 270 14.40 13.78 -18.67
N SER A 271 14.13 14.76 -19.54
CA SER A 271 13.04 14.74 -20.51
C SER A 271 13.39 13.94 -21.77
N ARG A 272 14.54 14.25 -22.40
CA ARG A 272 14.98 13.59 -23.64
C ARG A 272 16.48 13.77 -23.92
N THR A 273 17.10 12.71 -24.44
CA THR A 273 18.47 12.72 -24.99
C THR A 273 18.42 12.70 -26.52
N SER A 274 19.31 13.42 -27.20
CA SER A 274 19.54 13.36 -28.64
C SER A 274 21.00 13.01 -28.90
N LEU A 275 21.24 12.05 -29.79
CA LEU A 275 22.59 11.57 -30.18
C LEU A 275 22.97 11.97 -31.61
N LYS A 276 22.15 12.84 -32.23
CA LYS A 276 22.28 13.23 -33.63
C LYS A 276 23.42 14.23 -33.89
N SER A 277 23.69 15.14 -32.94
CA SER A 277 24.80 16.10 -33.01
C SER A 277 25.10 16.71 -31.64
N GLY A 278 26.39 16.91 -31.36
CA GLY A 278 26.92 17.77 -30.30
C GLY A 278 27.23 19.21 -30.76
N ASN A 279 26.79 19.63 -31.94
CA ASN A 279 27.02 21.00 -32.43
C ASN A 279 26.33 22.02 -31.51
N PHE A 280 26.97 23.16 -31.28
CA PHE A 280 26.49 24.24 -30.41
C PHE A 280 26.91 25.62 -30.95
N ILE A 281 27.01 26.65 -30.11
CA ILE A 281 27.20 28.06 -30.52
C ILE A 281 28.47 28.28 -31.37
N LYS A 282 29.56 27.55 -31.08
CA LYS A 282 30.80 27.60 -31.88
C LYS A 282 30.61 27.15 -33.35
N ASP A 283 29.57 26.36 -33.62
CA ASP A 283 29.25 25.78 -34.94
C ASP A 283 28.20 26.61 -35.69
N MET A 284 27.87 27.80 -35.17
CA MET A 284 26.97 28.79 -35.76
C MET A 284 27.76 30.10 -36.00
N PRO A 285 28.47 30.25 -37.12
CA PRO A 285 29.39 31.37 -37.32
C PRO A 285 28.71 32.75 -37.36
N ASP A 286 27.54 32.86 -37.99
CA ASP A 286 26.88 34.13 -38.33
C ASP A 286 25.94 34.64 -37.19
N VAL A 287 25.90 33.97 -36.04
CA VAL A 287 25.16 34.48 -34.85
C VAL A 287 25.87 35.68 -34.23
N ASN A 288 25.09 36.69 -33.86
CA ASN A 288 25.56 37.99 -33.37
C ASN A 288 24.61 38.61 -32.31
N GLN A 289 23.66 37.82 -31.81
CA GLN A 289 22.71 38.20 -30.77
C GLN A 289 22.62 37.07 -29.74
N ALA A 290 22.62 37.40 -28.45
CA ALA A 290 22.27 36.49 -27.37
C ALA A 290 21.29 37.21 -26.43
N GLN A 291 20.19 36.57 -26.04
CA GLN A 291 19.12 37.26 -25.31
C GLN A 291 18.15 36.33 -24.59
N LEU A 292 17.50 36.87 -23.54
CA LEU A 292 16.29 36.31 -22.92
C LEU A 292 15.05 37.04 -23.42
N GLY A 293 13.92 36.32 -23.46
CA GLY A 293 12.61 36.94 -23.66
C GLY A 293 12.09 37.00 -25.09
N ALA A 294 12.87 36.56 -26.08
CA ALA A 294 12.57 36.49 -27.52
C ALA A 294 13.77 35.89 -28.28
N THR A 295 13.63 35.68 -29.59
CA THR A 295 14.77 35.33 -30.48
C THR A 295 14.86 36.30 -31.67
N LYS A 296 16.06 36.73 -32.04
CA LYS A 296 16.30 37.48 -33.29
C LYS A 296 16.37 36.49 -34.45
N ARG A 297 15.71 36.77 -35.57
CA ARG A 297 15.69 35.88 -36.73
C ARG A 297 15.75 36.69 -38.01
N GLY A 298 16.97 36.94 -38.49
CA GLY A 298 17.18 37.98 -39.48
C GLY A 298 16.73 39.34 -38.93
N LYS A 299 16.12 40.16 -39.77
CA LYS A 299 15.57 41.48 -39.37
C LYS A 299 14.33 41.41 -38.45
N LYS A 300 13.78 40.22 -38.19
CA LYS A 300 12.59 40.02 -37.35
C LYS A 300 12.99 39.69 -35.91
N THR A 301 12.12 40.02 -34.96
CA THR A 301 12.17 39.48 -33.60
C THR A 301 10.94 38.59 -33.39
N ALA A 302 11.12 37.38 -32.85
CA ALA A 302 10.09 36.36 -32.73
C ALA A 302 9.98 35.82 -31.29
N TRP A 303 8.89 35.08 -31.03
CA TRP A 303 8.73 34.22 -29.86
C TRP A 303 8.90 34.92 -28.49
N ALA A 304 8.37 36.14 -28.40
CA ALA A 304 8.43 36.95 -27.18
C ALA A 304 7.78 36.25 -25.97
N SER A 305 8.33 36.49 -24.77
CA SER A 305 7.85 35.89 -23.52
C SER A 305 7.75 36.88 -22.37
N ASN A 306 6.76 36.63 -21.49
CA ASN A 306 6.64 37.22 -20.17
C ASN A 306 7.26 36.24 -19.17
N LEU A 307 8.44 36.55 -18.64
CA LEU A 307 9.19 35.71 -17.71
C LEU A 307 9.68 36.53 -16.54
N GLN A 308 9.55 35.99 -15.33
CA GLN A 308 10.45 36.32 -14.23
C GLN A 308 11.56 35.27 -14.23
N VAL A 309 12.83 35.69 -14.31
CA VAL A 309 13.99 34.81 -14.40
C VAL A 309 14.83 35.01 -13.15
N ARG A 310 14.78 34.00 -12.28
CA ARG A 310 15.48 33.97 -11.00
C ARG A 310 16.98 33.77 -11.19
N ASN A 311 17.35 32.84 -12.08
CA ASN A 311 18.73 32.57 -12.45
C ASN A 311 18.83 32.06 -13.90
N LEU A 312 19.88 32.48 -14.60
CA LEU A 312 20.42 31.83 -15.79
C LEU A 312 21.92 31.63 -15.56
N THR A 313 22.39 30.39 -15.45
CA THR A 313 23.82 30.05 -15.40
C THR A 313 24.21 29.24 -16.64
N VAL A 314 25.32 29.62 -17.29
CA VAL A 314 25.99 28.80 -18.31
C VAL A 314 27.34 28.33 -17.77
N TYR A 315 27.57 27.02 -17.81
CA TYR A 315 28.82 26.38 -17.40
C TYR A 315 29.66 25.97 -18.62
N ASP A 316 30.99 25.96 -18.45
CA ASP A 316 31.97 25.58 -19.48
C ASP A 316 32.04 24.07 -19.81
N ARG A 317 31.26 23.25 -19.09
CA ARG A 317 31.18 21.80 -19.25
C ARG A 317 29.73 21.29 -19.24
N ALA A 318 29.55 20.09 -19.77
CA ALA A 318 28.34 19.32 -19.51
C ALA A 318 28.34 18.85 -18.04
N LEU A 319 27.27 19.14 -17.31
CA LEU A 319 26.99 18.53 -16.02
C LEU A 319 26.50 17.09 -16.24
N SER A 320 26.91 16.18 -15.36
CA SER A 320 26.35 14.83 -15.26
C SER A 320 24.89 14.86 -14.78
N PRO A 321 24.10 13.78 -14.98
CA PRO A 321 22.71 13.74 -14.52
C PRO A 321 22.55 14.05 -13.03
N ASP A 322 23.48 13.55 -12.21
CA ASP A 322 23.47 13.68 -10.75
C ASP A 322 23.76 15.14 -10.34
N GLU A 323 24.73 15.80 -10.99
CA GLU A 323 24.99 17.24 -10.82
C GLU A 323 23.84 18.11 -11.30
N VAL A 324 23.14 17.70 -12.37
CA VAL A 324 21.90 18.36 -12.79
C VAL A 324 20.81 18.18 -11.75
N GLN A 325 20.68 17.01 -11.11
CA GLN A 325 19.71 16.81 -10.03
C GLN A 325 20.02 17.75 -8.84
N THR A 326 21.26 17.80 -8.35
CA THR A 326 21.68 18.75 -7.31
C THR A 326 21.37 20.20 -7.70
N ARG A 327 21.73 20.62 -8.92
CA ARG A 327 21.47 21.98 -9.40
C ARG A 327 20.00 22.34 -9.49
N ASN A 328 19.13 21.35 -9.65
CA ASN A 328 17.69 21.52 -9.78
C ASN A 328 16.92 21.21 -8.47
N GLN A 329 17.59 20.91 -7.35
CA GLN A 329 16.93 20.37 -6.15
C GLN A 329 15.77 21.26 -5.66
N LEU A 330 15.91 22.59 -5.71
CA LEU A 330 14.87 23.56 -5.29
C LEU A 330 13.62 23.58 -6.20
N PHE A 331 13.61 22.81 -7.29
CA PHE A 331 12.50 22.68 -8.25
C PHE A 331 11.83 21.31 -8.22
N GLU A 332 12.33 20.39 -7.38
CA GLU A 332 11.59 19.20 -6.98
C GLU A 332 10.37 19.60 -6.14
N ARG A 333 9.25 18.88 -6.32
CA ARG A 333 7.98 19.14 -5.64
C ARG A 333 7.11 17.89 -5.67
N GLY A 334 6.59 17.51 -4.52
CA GLY A 334 5.58 16.45 -4.40
C GLY A 334 4.20 16.89 -4.88
N GLU A 335 3.21 16.06 -4.62
CA GLU A 335 1.83 16.51 -4.50
C GLU A 335 1.59 17.01 -3.07
N LEU A 336 0.67 17.96 -2.88
CA LEU A 336 0.35 18.49 -1.56
C LEU A 336 -0.25 17.40 -0.66
N GLU A 337 0.18 17.34 0.60
CA GLU A 337 -0.39 16.43 1.59
C GLU A 337 -1.86 16.81 1.86
N GLN A 338 -2.79 15.93 1.50
CA GLN A 338 -4.22 16.14 1.70
C GLN A 338 -4.69 15.43 2.97
N LYS A 339 -5.54 16.09 3.77
CA LYS A 339 -6.18 15.48 4.95
C LYS A 339 -7.56 14.91 4.62
N LEU A 340 -7.97 13.87 5.35
CA LEU A 340 -9.36 13.40 5.32
C LEU A 340 -10.31 14.51 5.81
N PRO A 341 -11.50 14.66 5.20
CA PRO A 341 -12.50 15.59 5.67
C PRO A 341 -13.20 15.10 6.93
N GLU A 342 -13.79 16.01 7.70
CA GLU A 342 -14.51 15.70 8.95
C GLU A 342 -15.54 14.57 8.76
N GLY A 343 -15.52 13.57 9.64
CA GLY A 343 -16.36 12.37 9.59
C GLY A 343 -15.87 11.26 8.67
N ALA A 344 -14.98 11.53 7.70
CA ALA A 344 -14.36 10.50 6.88
C ALA A 344 -13.37 9.67 7.71
N LYS A 345 -13.48 8.35 7.62
CA LYS A 345 -12.59 7.40 8.30
C LYS A 345 -12.02 6.40 7.31
N VAL A 346 -10.73 6.13 7.48
CA VAL A 346 -9.96 5.02 6.91
C VAL A 346 -9.14 4.48 8.07
N THR A 347 -9.09 3.16 8.27
CA THR A 347 -8.21 2.57 9.30
C THR A 347 -6.79 2.44 8.80
N GLU A 348 -5.85 2.24 9.73
CA GLU A 348 -4.54 1.75 9.37
C GLU A 348 -4.54 0.31 8.86
N LYS A 349 -3.40 -0.06 8.26
CA LYS A 349 -3.18 -1.32 7.55
C LYS A 349 -2.93 -2.46 8.55
N GLU A 350 -3.86 -3.42 8.60
CA GLU A 350 -3.71 -4.66 9.38
C GLU A 350 -3.25 -5.82 8.47
N ASP A 351 -2.18 -6.55 8.80
CA ASP A 351 -1.69 -7.67 7.98
C ASP A 351 -2.32 -9.02 8.38
N VAL A 352 -3.54 -9.26 7.90
CA VAL A 352 -4.36 -10.47 8.18
C VAL A 352 -3.63 -11.78 7.82
N PHE A 353 -2.86 -11.77 6.74
CA PHE A 353 -1.96 -12.88 6.39
C PHE A 353 -0.56 -12.35 6.06
N GLU A 354 0.24 -12.12 7.11
CA GLU A 354 1.64 -11.71 6.99
C GLU A 354 2.44 -12.72 6.14
N GLY A 355 2.98 -12.25 5.02
CA GLY A 355 3.92 -13.01 4.20
C GLY A 355 5.29 -13.18 4.88
N GLY A 356 6.22 -13.83 4.21
CA GLY A 356 7.60 -13.88 4.68
C GLY A 356 8.32 -12.53 4.54
N ARG A 357 9.56 -12.44 5.04
CA ARG A 357 10.41 -11.24 4.96
C ARG A 357 11.80 -11.58 4.40
N ASN A 358 12.46 -10.61 3.76
CA ASN A 358 13.82 -10.76 3.20
C ASN A 358 14.02 -12.02 2.32
N ASN A 359 13.02 -12.38 1.51
CA ASN A 359 12.97 -13.59 0.66
C ASN A 359 12.98 -14.94 1.44
N GLN A 360 12.84 -14.92 2.77
CA GLN A 360 12.59 -16.07 3.64
C GLN A 360 11.08 -16.27 3.85
N PRO A 361 10.61 -17.45 4.29
CA PRO A 361 9.24 -17.62 4.78
C PRO A 361 8.99 -16.93 6.13
N ASN A 362 7.73 -16.85 6.53
CA ASN A 362 7.29 -16.46 7.87
C ASN A 362 7.42 -17.63 8.89
N LYS A 363 6.96 -17.41 10.12
CA LYS A 363 6.98 -18.41 11.21
C LYS A 363 6.21 -19.72 10.92
N ASP A 364 5.24 -19.67 10.01
CA ASP A 364 4.44 -20.82 9.57
C ASP A 364 5.09 -21.57 8.38
N GLY A 365 6.25 -21.14 7.90
CA GLY A 365 6.89 -21.67 6.70
C GLY A 365 6.31 -21.14 5.38
N ILE A 366 5.43 -20.14 5.43
CA ILE A 366 4.75 -19.58 4.25
C ILE A 366 5.54 -18.40 3.71
N LYS A 367 5.79 -18.36 2.39
CA LYS A 367 6.56 -17.27 1.78
C LYS A 367 5.72 -16.09 1.32
N SER A 368 4.50 -16.33 0.85
CA SER A 368 3.61 -15.32 0.28
C SER A 368 2.15 -15.75 0.43
N TYR A 369 1.26 -14.79 0.63
CA TYR A 369 -0.20 -14.99 0.61
C TYR A 369 -0.81 -14.14 -0.50
N ARG A 370 -1.69 -14.74 -1.30
CA ARG A 370 -2.16 -14.13 -2.56
C ARG A 370 -3.64 -14.39 -2.79
N ILE A 371 -4.23 -13.62 -3.70
CA ILE A 371 -5.59 -13.84 -4.18
C ILE A 371 -6.65 -13.75 -3.06
N PRO A 372 -6.88 -12.54 -2.50
CA PRO A 372 -7.83 -12.32 -1.41
C PRO A 372 -9.29 -12.57 -1.83
N ALA A 373 -10.03 -13.26 -0.96
CA ALA A 373 -11.48 -13.38 -1.00
C ALA A 373 -12.07 -12.94 0.35
N LEU A 374 -12.90 -11.90 0.38
CA LEU A 374 -13.51 -11.36 1.61
C LEU A 374 -15.02 -11.46 1.53
N LEU A 375 -15.61 -12.38 2.31
CA LEU A 375 -17.06 -12.58 2.40
C LEU A 375 -17.56 -12.22 3.79
N LYS A 376 -18.65 -11.45 3.88
CA LYS A 376 -19.43 -11.31 5.12
C LYS A 376 -20.59 -12.30 5.13
N THR A 377 -20.76 -13.04 6.22
CA THR A 377 -21.87 -14.00 6.38
C THR A 377 -23.11 -13.34 6.98
N ASP A 378 -24.26 -14.01 6.86
CA ASP A 378 -25.52 -13.63 7.51
C ASP A 378 -25.42 -13.48 9.04
N LYS A 379 -24.39 -14.06 9.69
CA LYS A 379 -24.14 -13.91 11.14
C LYS A 379 -23.29 -12.67 11.47
N GLY A 380 -22.82 -11.94 10.46
CA GLY A 380 -21.90 -10.82 10.60
C GLY A 380 -20.41 -11.18 10.57
N THR A 381 -20.07 -12.48 10.58
CA THR A 381 -18.68 -12.95 10.50
C THR A 381 -18.05 -12.55 9.17
N LEU A 382 -16.82 -12.01 9.19
CA LEU A 382 -15.98 -11.90 8.01
C LEU A 382 -15.13 -13.16 7.84
N ILE A 383 -15.11 -13.70 6.62
CA ILE A 383 -14.21 -14.77 6.20
C ILE A 383 -13.24 -14.17 5.18
N ALA A 384 -11.96 -14.16 5.54
CA ALA A 384 -10.86 -13.78 4.66
C ALA A 384 -10.17 -15.05 4.15
N GLY A 385 -10.35 -15.37 2.87
CA GLY A 385 -9.73 -16.49 2.16
C GLY A 385 -8.56 -16.06 1.29
N THR A 386 -7.63 -16.99 1.06
CA THR A 386 -6.36 -16.74 0.35
C THR A 386 -5.73 -18.02 -0.17
N ASP A 387 -4.86 -17.88 -1.18
CA ASP A 387 -3.80 -18.82 -1.48
C ASP A 387 -2.71 -18.77 -0.39
N GLU A 388 -2.39 -19.91 0.21
CA GLU A 388 -1.20 -20.10 1.03
C GLU A 388 -0.04 -20.57 0.14
N ARG A 389 0.79 -19.66 -0.39
CA ARG A 389 1.87 -19.97 -1.33
C ARG A 389 3.20 -20.20 -0.60
N ARG A 390 3.48 -21.47 -0.28
CA ARG A 390 4.55 -21.87 0.65
C ARG A 390 5.96 -21.56 0.16
N LEU A 391 6.32 -21.94 -1.06
CA LEU A 391 7.71 -21.86 -1.53
C LEU A 391 8.06 -20.61 -2.37
N HIS A 392 7.06 -19.98 -3.01
CA HIS A 392 7.21 -18.74 -3.81
C HIS A 392 5.85 -18.17 -4.22
N HIS A 393 5.82 -16.89 -4.63
CA HIS A 393 4.60 -16.19 -5.06
C HIS A 393 4.07 -16.57 -6.48
N SER A 394 4.66 -17.55 -7.17
CA SER A 394 4.26 -17.97 -8.54
C SER A 394 2.85 -18.53 -8.59
N ASP A 395 2.20 -18.51 -9.76
CA ASP A 395 0.85 -19.07 -9.99
C ASP A 395 0.86 -20.59 -10.28
N TRP A 396 1.73 -21.33 -9.58
CA TRP A 396 1.91 -22.79 -9.63
C TRP A 396 2.76 -23.24 -8.43
N GLY A 397 3.03 -24.54 -8.31
CA GLY A 397 3.90 -25.10 -7.27
C GLY A 397 3.11 -25.45 -6.01
N ASP A 398 3.75 -25.33 -4.85
CA ASP A 398 3.16 -25.68 -3.56
C ASP A 398 2.22 -24.56 -3.03
N ILE A 399 0.91 -24.75 -3.20
CA ILE A 399 -0.16 -23.83 -2.77
C ILE A 399 -1.36 -24.60 -2.19
N GLY A 400 -1.81 -24.20 -1.00
CA GLY A 400 -3.06 -24.65 -0.38
C GLY A 400 -4.10 -23.53 -0.25
N MET A 401 -5.37 -23.90 0.01
CA MET A 401 -6.47 -22.96 0.26
C MET A 401 -6.69 -22.80 1.76
N VAL A 402 -6.66 -21.56 2.27
CA VAL A 402 -6.88 -21.26 3.70
C VAL A 402 -7.81 -20.07 3.90
N VAL A 403 -8.43 -20.00 5.07
CA VAL A 403 -9.22 -18.85 5.55
C VAL A 403 -8.85 -18.45 6.98
N ARG A 404 -9.14 -17.19 7.34
CA ARG A 404 -9.29 -16.71 8.71
C ARG A 404 -10.71 -16.19 8.91
N ARG A 405 -11.13 -16.10 10.17
CA ARG A 405 -12.45 -15.58 10.56
C ARG A 405 -12.30 -14.38 11.50
N SER A 406 -13.16 -13.38 11.34
CA SER A 406 -13.34 -12.28 12.29
C SER A 406 -14.82 -12.14 12.65
N SER A 407 -15.14 -11.88 13.92
CA SER A 407 -16.50 -11.65 14.42
C SER A 407 -16.77 -10.20 14.84
N ASP A 408 -15.82 -9.29 14.59
CA ASP A 408 -15.82 -7.90 15.06
C ASP A 408 -15.63 -6.88 13.92
N ASN A 409 -16.05 -7.26 12.70
CA ASN A 409 -15.82 -6.53 11.45
C ASN A 409 -14.33 -6.27 11.15
N GLY A 410 -13.44 -7.22 11.44
CA GLY A 410 -12.00 -7.09 11.21
C GLY A 410 -11.37 -6.03 12.12
N LYS A 411 -11.55 -6.17 13.44
CA LYS A 411 -10.61 -5.63 14.43
C LYS A 411 -9.63 -6.71 14.89
N THR A 412 -10.06 -7.98 14.93
CA THR A 412 -9.23 -9.14 15.22
C THR A 412 -9.54 -10.28 14.25
N TRP A 413 -8.54 -11.13 13.99
CA TRP A 413 -8.68 -12.32 13.14
C TRP A 413 -8.17 -13.56 13.85
N GLY A 414 -9.05 -14.57 13.96
CA GLY A 414 -8.70 -15.87 14.52
C GLY A 414 -7.74 -16.67 13.65
N ASP A 415 -7.41 -17.88 14.11
CA ASP A 415 -6.42 -18.77 13.49
C ASP A 415 -6.69 -19.13 12.03
N ARG A 416 -5.61 -19.58 11.37
CA ARG A 416 -5.63 -20.08 10.00
C ARG A 416 -6.31 -21.44 9.92
N ILE A 417 -7.41 -21.50 9.19
CA ILE A 417 -8.19 -22.71 8.91
C ILE A 417 -7.89 -23.16 7.48
N VAL A 418 -7.43 -24.39 7.30
CA VAL A 418 -7.14 -24.96 5.96
C VAL A 418 -8.41 -25.54 5.35
N ILE A 419 -8.79 -25.09 4.15
CA ILE A 419 -9.88 -25.64 3.35
C ILE A 419 -9.40 -26.89 2.60
N SER A 420 -8.29 -26.79 1.90
CA SER A 420 -7.66 -27.93 1.23
C SER A 420 -6.15 -27.77 1.15
N ASN A 421 -5.44 -28.85 1.40
CA ASN A 421 -4.04 -28.98 1.02
C ASN A 421 -3.87 -30.25 0.17
N PRO A 422 -3.58 -30.12 -1.15
CA PRO A 422 -3.14 -31.25 -1.95
C PRO A 422 -1.95 -31.95 -1.31
N ARG A 423 -1.78 -33.24 -1.61
CA ARG A 423 -0.66 -34.01 -1.07
C ARG A 423 0.65 -33.58 -1.73
N ASP A 424 1.70 -33.39 -0.94
CA ASP A 424 3.05 -33.20 -1.48
C ASP A 424 3.60 -34.49 -2.12
N ASN A 425 4.27 -34.34 -3.27
CA ASN A 425 5.25 -35.34 -3.72
C ASN A 425 6.61 -35.09 -3.03
N GLU A 426 7.52 -36.07 -3.07
CA GLU A 426 8.79 -35.99 -2.32
C GLU A 426 9.74 -34.87 -2.82
N HIS A 427 9.57 -34.42 -4.07
CA HIS A 427 10.38 -33.38 -4.71
C HIS A 427 9.75 -31.97 -4.60
N ALA A 428 8.45 -31.86 -4.33
CA ALA A 428 7.70 -30.60 -4.21
C ALA A 428 8.22 -29.65 -3.12
N LYS A 429 9.12 -30.13 -2.24
CA LYS A 429 9.87 -29.33 -1.26
C LYS A 429 10.89 -28.37 -1.89
N HIS A 430 11.14 -28.47 -3.20
CA HIS A 430 12.05 -27.60 -3.94
C HIS A 430 11.27 -26.59 -4.78
N ALA A 431 11.61 -25.30 -4.64
CA ALA A 431 10.86 -24.19 -5.23
C ALA A 431 10.92 -24.10 -6.77
N ASP A 432 11.66 -24.98 -7.45
CA ASP A 432 11.67 -25.14 -8.90
C ASP A 432 10.81 -26.32 -9.38
N TRP A 433 10.40 -27.22 -8.48
CA TRP A 433 9.65 -28.45 -8.78
C TRP A 433 8.13 -28.21 -8.76
N PRO A 434 7.35 -28.79 -9.71
CA PRO A 434 5.89 -28.70 -9.69
C PRO A 434 5.23 -29.49 -8.54
N SER A 435 4.06 -29.05 -8.10
CA SER A 435 3.18 -29.79 -7.17
C SER A 435 1.74 -29.77 -7.70
N PRO A 436 0.85 -30.72 -7.32
CA PRO A 436 -0.58 -30.53 -7.49
C PRO A 436 -1.02 -29.32 -6.68
N VAL A 437 -1.87 -28.46 -7.26
CA VAL A 437 -2.07 -27.09 -6.76
C VAL A 437 -3.56 -26.77 -6.68
N ASN A 438 -3.96 -26.10 -5.60
CA ASN A 438 -5.21 -25.33 -5.56
C ASN A 438 -4.88 -23.84 -5.59
N ILE A 439 -5.67 -23.06 -6.31
CA ILE A 439 -5.38 -21.66 -6.63
C ILE A 439 -6.68 -20.91 -6.96
N ASP A 440 -6.69 -19.59 -6.79
CA ASP A 440 -7.75 -18.68 -7.23
C ASP A 440 -9.15 -19.01 -6.65
N MET A 441 -9.36 -18.68 -5.37
CA MET A 441 -10.63 -18.93 -4.67
C MET A 441 -11.68 -17.84 -4.89
N ALA A 442 -12.93 -18.27 -5.04
CA ALA A 442 -14.14 -17.45 -4.97
C ALA A 442 -15.08 -17.96 -3.86
N LEU A 443 -15.53 -17.06 -2.97
CA LEU A 443 -16.44 -17.36 -1.86
C LEU A 443 -17.88 -16.89 -2.13
N VAL A 444 -18.89 -17.67 -1.73
CA VAL A 444 -20.32 -17.25 -1.73
C VAL A 444 -21.11 -17.95 -0.62
N GLN A 445 -22.11 -17.28 -0.03
CA GLN A 445 -23.06 -17.91 0.88
C GLN A 445 -24.44 -18.07 0.22
N ASP A 446 -25.08 -19.22 0.43
CA ASP A 446 -26.48 -19.45 0.10
C ASP A 446 -27.39 -18.82 1.18
N PRO A 447 -28.27 -17.86 0.82
CA PRO A 447 -29.12 -17.15 1.77
C PRO A 447 -30.28 -18.00 2.32
N GLU A 448 -30.56 -19.18 1.78
CA GLU A 448 -31.60 -20.08 2.27
C GLU A 448 -31.00 -21.20 3.13
N THR A 449 -30.02 -21.96 2.62
CA THR A 449 -29.40 -23.05 3.40
C THR A 449 -28.36 -22.56 4.42
N LYS A 450 -27.89 -21.31 4.31
CA LYS A 450 -26.78 -20.70 5.06
C LYS A 450 -25.41 -21.33 4.81
N ARG A 451 -25.32 -22.33 3.93
CA ARG A 451 -24.08 -22.97 3.50
C ARG A 451 -23.17 -21.96 2.79
N ILE A 452 -21.89 -21.99 3.14
CA ILE A 452 -20.85 -21.18 2.50
C ILE A 452 -20.08 -22.08 1.54
N PHE A 453 -19.87 -21.65 0.32
CA PHE A 453 -19.10 -22.36 -0.70
C PHE A 453 -17.80 -21.64 -1.00
N ALA A 454 -16.72 -22.41 -1.09
CA ALA A 454 -15.44 -22.02 -1.66
C ALA A 454 -15.24 -22.81 -2.96
N ILE A 455 -15.20 -22.10 -4.09
CA ILE A 455 -14.88 -22.68 -5.41
C ILE A 455 -13.51 -22.18 -5.83
N TYR A 456 -12.66 -23.08 -6.30
CA TYR A 456 -11.27 -22.78 -6.66
C TYR A 456 -10.76 -23.72 -7.75
N ASP A 457 -9.70 -23.30 -8.43
CA ASP A 457 -9.05 -24.07 -9.47
C ASP A 457 -8.22 -25.23 -8.88
N MET A 458 -8.06 -26.28 -9.68
CA MET A 458 -7.17 -27.39 -9.37
C MET A 458 -6.40 -27.86 -10.61
N PHE A 459 -5.08 -28.05 -10.46
CA PHE A 459 -4.24 -28.69 -11.47
C PHE A 459 -3.45 -29.84 -10.86
N LEU A 460 -3.11 -30.81 -11.71
CA LEU A 460 -2.14 -31.88 -11.42
C LEU A 460 -0.75 -31.29 -11.16
N GLU A 461 0.18 -32.13 -10.68
CA GLU A 461 1.62 -31.84 -10.66
C GLU A 461 2.08 -31.36 -12.04
N SER A 462 2.27 -30.05 -12.16
CA SER A 462 2.54 -29.31 -13.39
C SER A 462 2.91 -27.86 -13.02
N LYS A 463 3.29 -27.02 -13.99
CA LYS A 463 3.35 -25.56 -13.79
C LYS A 463 2.00 -24.90 -14.13
N ALA A 464 0.93 -25.48 -13.58
CA ALA A 464 -0.46 -25.07 -13.72
C ALA A 464 -0.84 -24.66 -15.17
N VAL A 465 -1.39 -23.46 -15.33
CA VAL A 465 -1.82 -22.87 -16.61
C VAL A 465 -0.70 -22.81 -17.66
N PHE A 466 0.57 -22.78 -17.25
CA PHE A 466 1.72 -22.76 -18.17
C PHE A 466 2.11 -24.16 -18.70
N SER A 467 1.45 -25.23 -18.25
CA SER A 467 1.74 -26.64 -18.59
C SER A 467 0.56 -27.42 -19.17
N LEU A 468 -0.55 -26.74 -19.49
CA LEU A 468 -1.71 -27.38 -20.12
C LEU A 468 -1.41 -27.81 -21.58
N PRO A 469 -1.86 -29.00 -22.01
CA PRO A 469 -1.57 -29.52 -23.34
C PRO A 469 -2.51 -28.93 -24.41
N GLY A 470 -1.97 -28.69 -25.62
CA GLY A 470 -2.69 -28.08 -26.77
C GLY A 470 -4.09 -28.62 -27.05
N GLN A 471 -4.32 -29.91 -26.79
CA GLN A 471 -5.64 -30.51 -26.62
C GLN A 471 -5.59 -31.47 -25.42
N ALA A 472 -6.44 -31.24 -24.42
CA ALA A 472 -6.54 -32.10 -23.25
C ALA A 472 -7.11 -33.50 -23.59
N PRO A 473 -6.59 -34.58 -22.97
CA PRO A 473 -7.27 -35.87 -22.98
C PRO A 473 -8.67 -35.80 -22.35
N LYS A 474 -9.52 -36.78 -22.64
CA LYS A 474 -10.91 -36.79 -22.16
C LYS A 474 -10.96 -37.03 -20.64
N ALA A 475 -11.38 -36.03 -19.87
CA ALA A 475 -11.41 -36.10 -18.40
C ALA A 475 -12.53 -36.98 -17.82
N TYR A 476 -13.63 -37.19 -18.57
CA TYR A 476 -14.82 -37.91 -18.09
C TYR A 476 -15.39 -38.91 -19.10
N GLU A 477 -15.92 -40.02 -18.62
CA GLU A 477 -16.52 -41.10 -19.42
C GLU A 477 -17.91 -41.46 -18.87
N GLN A 478 -18.93 -41.38 -19.73
CA GLN A 478 -20.28 -41.85 -19.40
C GLN A 478 -20.35 -43.37 -19.59
N VAL A 479 -20.81 -44.08 -18.57
CA VAL A 479 -21.01 -45.54 -18.60
C VAL A 479 -22.41 -45.82 -18.05
N GLY A 480 -23.38 -45.95 -18.95
CA GLY A 480 -24.81 -46.03 -18.61
C GLY A 480 -25.40 -44.66 -18.30
N ASP A 481 -26.10 -44.57 -17.18
CA ASP A 481 -26.70 -43.36 -16.61
C ASP A 481 -25.68 -42.46 -15.90
N LYS A 482 -24.53 -43.00 -15.49
CA LYS A 482 -23.51 -42.31 -14.69
C LYS A 482 -22.31 -41.83 -15.50
N VAL A 483 -21.66 -40.79 -15.01
CA VAL A 483 -20.41 -40.24 -15.53
C VAL A 483 -19.30 -40.43 -14.50
N TYR A 484 -18.14 -40.89 -14.96
CA TYR A 484 -16.99 -41.24 -14.15
C TYR A 484 -15.75 -40.47 -14.58
N GLN A 485 -14.86 -40.14 -13.64
CA GLN A 485 -13.57 -39.52 -13.95
C GLN A 485 -12.65 -40.55 -14.61
N VAL A 486 -11.94 -40.13 -15.65
CA VAL A 486 -11.04 -40.97 -16.44
C VAL A 486 -9.64 -41.01 -15.81
N LEU A 487 -9.08 -42.21 -15.72
CA LEU A 487 -7.66 -42.43 -15.50
C LEU A 487 -6.98 -42.89 -16.79
N TYR A 488 -5.78 -42.36 -17.00
CA TYR A 488 -4.82 -42.80 -18.00
C TYR A 488 -3.71 -43.58 -17.32
N LYS A 489 -3.28 -44.68 -17.94
CA LYS A 489 -2.23 -45.56 -17.43
C LYS A 489 -0.98 -45.43 -18.27
N GLN A 490 0.19 -45.34 -17.64
CA GLN A 490 1.45 -45.15 -18.35
C GLN A 490 1.68 -46.29 -19.37
N GLY A 491 1.95 -45.91 -20.63
CA GLY A 491 2.19 -46.86 -21.73
C GLY A 491 0.94 -47.49 -22.37
N GLU A 492 -0.28 -47.19 -21.90
CA GLU A 492 -1.52 -47.73 -22.49
C GLU A 492 -2.40 -46.61 -23.09
N SER A 493 -3.08 -46.93 -24.20
CA SER A 493 -4.03 -46.02 -24.87
C SER A 493 -5.48 -46.15 -24.37
N GLY A 494 -5.74 -47.12 -23.48
CA GLY A 494 -7.07 -47.36 -22.92
C GLY A 494 -7.43 -46.39 -21.80
N ARG A 495 -8.69 -45.94 -21.76
CA ARG A 495 -9.25 -45.17 -20.65
C ARG A 495 -9.73 -46.12 -19.55
N TYR A 496 -9.24 -45.90 -18.34
CA TYR A 496 -9.75 -46.50 -17.11
C TYR A 496 -10.75 -45.53 -16.46
N THR A 497 -11.64 -46.02 -15.60
CA THR A 497 -12.66 -45.19 -14.93
C THR A 497 -12.62 -45.37 -13.41
N ILE A 498 -12.67 -44.27 -12.66
CA ILE A 498 -12.83 -44.26 -11.21
C ILE A 498 -14.34 -44.33 -10.91
N ARG A 499 -14.78 -45.38 -10.21
CA ARG A 499 -16.21 -45.64 -9.93
C ARG A 499 -16.53 -45.47 -8.44
N GLU A 500 -17.72 -45.94 -8.03
CA GLU A 500 -18.15 -45.92 -6.64
C GLU A 500 -17.07 -46.46 -5.70
N ASN A 501 -16.93 -45.84 -4.52
CA ASN A 501 -15.88 -46.13 -3.54
C ASN A 501 -14.43 -45.99 -4.06
N GLY A 502 -14.25 -45.34 -5.22
CA GLY A 502 -12.95 -45.13 -5.86
C GLY A 502 -12.40 -46.34 -6.59
N GLU A 503 -13.22 -47.35 -6.88
CA GLU A 503 -12.79 -48.58 -7.56
C GLU A 503 -12.40 -48.31 -9.01
N VAL A 504 -11.21 -48.76 -9.43
CA VAL A 504 -10.72 -48.53 -10.80
C VAL A 504 -11.16 -49.66 -11.73
N PHE A 505 -11.85 -49.30 -12.80
CA PHE A 505 -12.32 -50.21 -13.85
C PHE A 505 -11.54 -50.01 -15.14
N ASP A 506 -11.27 -51.10 -15.85
CA ASP A 506 -10.50 -51.13 -17.09
C ASP A 506 -11.32 -50.74 -18.35
N PRO A 507 -10.68 -50.58 -19.51
CA PRO A 507 -11.36 -50.21 -20.76
C PRO A 507 -12.26 -51.32 -21.33
N GLN A 508 -12.39 -52.46 -20.64
CA GLN A 508 -13.33 -53.54 -20.94
C GLN A 508 -14.46 -53.64 -19.89
N ASN A 509 -14.60 -52.62 -19.03
CA ASN A 509 -15.56 -52.56 -17.92
C ASN A 509 -15.37 -53.64 -16.83
N ARG A 510 -14.14 -54.16 -16.66
CA ARG A 510 -13.80 -55.09 -15.57
C ARG A 510 -13.18 -54.32 -14.40
N LYS A 511 -13.57 -54.66 -13.18
CA LYS A 511 -12.93 -54.16 -11.96
C LYS A 511 -11.47 -54.62 -11.91
N THR A 512 -10.57 -53.76 -11.44
CA THR A 512 -9.15 -54.05 -11.25
C THR A 512 -8.78 -54.11 -9.77
N ASP A 513 -7.54 -54.50 -9.46
CA ASP A 513 -6.98 -54.47 -8.10
C ASP A 513 -6.62 -53.04 -7.61
N TYR A 514 -6.88 -52.00 -8.41
CA TYR A 514 -6.54 -50.61 -8.10
C TYR A 514 -7.73 -49.84 -7.52
N ARG A 515 -7.45 -48.94 -6.58
CA ARG A 515 -8.43 -48.07 -5.92
C ARG A 515 -7.85 -46.67 -5.69
N VAL A 516 -8.67 -45.65 -5.88
CA VAL A 516 -8.38 -44.24 -5.56
C VAL A 516 -9.08 -43.86 -4.25
N VAL A 517 -8.48 -43.00 -3.44
CA VAL A 517 -9.19 -42.30 -2.36
C VAL A 517 -9.97 -41.11 -2.94
N VAL A 518 -11.26 -41.31 -3.19
CA VAL A 518 -12.19 -40.26 -3.67
C VAL A 518 -12.87 -39.49 -2.53
N ASP A 519 -13.05 -40.15 -1.39
CA ASP A 519 -13.60 -39.62 -0.14
C ASP A 519 -12.49 -39.60 0.94
N PRO A 520 -11.71 -38.50 1.02
CA PRO A 520 -10.52 -38.40 1.87
C PRO A 520 -10.86 -38.34 3.37
N LYS A 521 -9.98 -38.92 4.21
CA LYS A 521 -10.14 -39.02 5.68
C LYS A 521 -8.93 -38.53 6.48
N LYS A 522 -7.79 -38.20 5.85
CA LYS A 522 -6.67 -37.55 6.55
C LYS A 522 -6.97 -36.07 6.80
N PRO A 523 -6.34 -35.45 7.81
CA PRO A 523 -6.34 -33.99 7.97
C PRO A 523 -5.98 -33.27 6.67
N VAL A 524 -6.58 -32.09 6.48
CA VAL A 524 -6.46 -31.20 5.30
C VAL A 524 -6.73 -31.87 3.94
N TYR A 525 -7.34 -33.06 3.95
CA TYR A 525 -7.65 -33.90 2.78
C TYR A 525 -6.43 -34.40 2.01
N SER A 526 -5.30 -34.53 2.72
CA SER A 526 -3.99 -34.97 2.21
C SER A 526 -3.91 -36.42 1.70
N ASP A 527 -5.00 -37.20 1.77
CA ASP A 527 -5.17 -38.48 1.06
C ASP A 527 -6.00 -38.40 -0.22
N LYS A 528 -6.58 -37.25 -0.57
CA LYS A 528 -7.40 -37.13 -1.79
C LYS A 528 -6.58 -37.49 -3.03
N GLY A 529 -7.08 -38.46 -3.79
CA GLY A 529 -6.39 -39.00 -4.97
C GLY A 529 -5.36 -40.10 -4.69
N ASP A 530 -5.12 -40.49 -3.43
CA ASP A 530 -4.14 -41.54 -3.09
C ASP A 530 -4.47 -42.85 -3.82
N LEU A 531 -3.48 -43.36 -4.54
CA LEU A 531 -3.60 -44.50 -5.45
C LEU A 531 -3.09 -45.77 -4.78
N TYR A 532 -3.97 -46.75 -4.64
CA TYR A 532 -3.70 -48.05 -4.03
C TYR A 532 -3.72 -49.18 -5.04
N LYS A 533 -2.92 -50.22 -4.78
CA LYS A 533 -3.00 -51.55 -5.40
C LYS A 533 -3.23 -52.58 -4.30
N GLY A 534 -4.45 -53.09 -4.20
CA GLY A 534 -4.91 -53.77 -2.98
C GLY A 534 -4.78 -52.83 -1.77
N ASN A 535 -3.87 -53.18 -0.85
CA ASN A 535 -3.56 -52.39 0.34
C ASN A 535 -2.26 -51.56 0.23
N GLU A 536 -1.46 -51.73 -0.83
CA GLU A 536 -0.22 -50.98 -1.03
C GLU A 536 -0.53 -49.59 -1.59
N LEU A 537 -0.05 -48.54 -0.92
CA LEU A 537 -0.09 -47.16 -1.42
C LEU A 537 1.05 -46.96 -2.44
N ILE A 538 0.70 -46.83 -3.72
CA ILE A 538 1.66 -46.76 -4.84
C ILE A 538 1.83 -45.35 -5.43
N GLY A 539 0.95 -44.39 -5.09
CA GLY A 539 1.10 -43.02 -5.56
C GLY A 539 -0.11 -42.14 -5.26
N ASN A 540 -0.35 -41.17 -6.13
CA ASN A 540 -1.52 -40.29 -6.11
C ASN A 540 -1.83 -39.85 -7.55
N ILE A 541 -3.09 -39.88 -7.96
CA ILE A 541 -3.52 -39.69 -9.35
C ILE A 541 -3.30 -38.29 -9.93
N TYR A 542 -2.85 -37.34 -9.10
CA TYR A 542 -2.46 -35.99 -9.50
C TYR A 542 -0.93 -35.84 -9.71
N PHE A 543 -0.11 -36.74 -9.15
CA PHE A 543 1.37 -36.71 -9.29
C PHE A 543 1.83 -37.09 -10.69
N GLU A 544 3.08 -36.75 -11.04
CA GLU A 544 3.77 -37.23 -12.23
C GLU A 544 3.78 -38.77 -12.35
N TYR A 545 3.99 -39.27 -13.58
CA TYR A 545 4.10 -40.72 -13.80
C TYR A 545 5.44 -41.25 -13.27
N SER A 546 5.41 -42.36 -12.53
CA SER A 546 6.61 -43.04 -12.03
C SER A 546 6.45 -44.56 -12.01
N GLU A 547 7.51 -45.30 -11.69
CA GLU A 547 7.48 -46.77 -11.58
C GLU A 547 6.41 -47.29 -10.62
N LYS A 548 6.02 -46.49 -9.63
CA LYS A 548 4.90 -46.77 -8.72
C LYS A 548 3.62 -46.03 -9.12
N ASN A 549 3.71 -44.73 -9.45
CA ASN A 549 2.55 -43.92 -9.84
C ASN A 549 2.20 -44.11 -11.32
N ILE A 550 1.61 -45.27 -11.63
CA ILE A 550 1.32 -45.70 -13.01
C ILE A 550 0.03 -45.09 -13.59
N PHE A 551 -0.75 -44.34 -12.82
CA PHE A 551 -2.02 -43.72 -13.25
C PHE A 551 -2.04 -42.21 -12.97
N ARG A 552 -2.55 -41.42 -13.93
CA ARG A 552 -2.94 -40.01 -13.73
C ARG A 552 -4.37 -39.77 -14.21
N VAL A 553 -5.03 -38.73 -13.70
CA VAL A 553 -6.22 -38.15 -14.37
C VAL A 553 -5.81 -37.46 -15.69
N SER A 554 -6.77 -36.92 -16.44
CA SER A 554 -6.42 -36.13 -17.63
C SER A 554 -5.61 -34.88 -17.26
N ASN A 555 -4.52 -34.59 -17.98
CA ASN A 555 -3.81 -33.32 -17.81
C ASN A 555 -4.67 -32.17 -18.37
N THR A 556 -5.44 -31.55 -17.46
CA THR A 556 -6.31 -30.40 -17.69
C THR A 556 -6.53 -29.70 -16.34
N ASN A 557 -7.14 -28.51 -16.33
CA ASN A 557 -7.53 -27.85 -15.08
C ASN A 557 -8.97 -28.23 -14.70
N TYR A 558 -9.23 -28.27 -13.41
CA TYR A 558 -10.48 -28.67 -12.78
C TYR A 558 -11.01 -27.53 -11.92
N LEU A 559 -12.32 -27.49 -11.70
CA LEU A 559 -12.96 -26.67 -10.67
C LEU A 559 -13.32 -27.57 -9.50
N TRP A 560 -12.78 -27.27 -8.32
CA TRP A 560 -13.11 -27.94 -7.06
C TRP A 560 -13.96 -27.02 -6.19
N MET A 561 -14.81 -27.64 -5.37
CA MET A 561 -15.69 -26.95 -4.43
C MET A 561 -15.60 -27.59 -3.05
N SER A 562 -15.44 -26.77 -2.01
CA SER A 562 -15.63 -27.17 -0.61
C SER A 562 -16.70 -26.29 0.02
N TYR A 563 -17.39 -26.77 1.05
CA TYR A 563 -18.44 -25.99 1.73
C TYR A 563 -18.32 -26.03 3.25
N SER A 564 -18.92 -25.04 3.92
CA SER A 564 -19.04 -24.95 5.37
C SER A 564 -20.49 -24.71 5.78
N ASP A 565 -20.98 -25.51 6.73
CA ASP A 565 -22.32 -25.39 7.33
C ASP A 565 -22.29 -24.74 8.73
N ASP A 566 -21.10 -24.46 9.27
CA ASP A 566 -20.88 -24.00 10.65
C ASP A 566 -20.36 -22.55 10.76
N ASP A 567 -20.58 -21.75 9.70
CA ASP A 567 -20.12 -20.36 9.56
C ASP A 567 -18.59 -20.23 9.40
N GLY A 568 -18.01 -21.12 8.59
CA GLY A 568 -16.62 -21.08 8.12
C GLY A 568 -15.59 -21.74 9.04
N LYS A 569 -16.02 -22.39 10.12
CA LYS A 569 -15.13 -22.96 11.16
C LYS A 569 -14.55 -24.30 10.73
N THR A 570 -15.36 -25.13 10.08
CA THR A 570 -14.94 -26.36 9.40
C THR A 570 -15.45 -26.36 7.97
N TRP A 571 -14.77 -27.12 7.11
CA TRP A 571 -15.03 -27.21 5.68
C TRP A 571 -15.18 -28.68 5.26
N SER A 572 -15.83 -28.93 4.13
CA SER A 572 -15.99 -30.25 3.54
C SER A 572 -14.72 -30.72 2.83
N ALA A 573 -14.63 -32.02 2.57
CA ALA A 573 -13.70 -32.53 1.56
C ALA A 573 -14.01 -31.91 0.17
N PRO A 574 -13.00 -31.67 -0.70
CA PRO A 574 -13.22 -31.07 -2.01
C PRO A 574 -14.02 -31.98 -2.97
N LYS A 575 -15.11 -31.47 -3.54
CA LYS A 575 -15.94 -32.07 -4.62
C LYS A 575 -15.45 -31.54 -5.97
N ASP A 576 -15.20 -32.42 -6.95
CA ASP A 576 -14.94 -32.02 -8.35
C ASP A 576 -16.28 -31.64 -9.00
N ILE A 577 -16.41 -30.39 -9.47
CA ILE A 577 -17.62 -29.87 -10.12
C ILE A 577 -17.42 -29.57 -11.62
N THR A 578 -16.27 -29.94 -12.19
CA THR A 578 -15.87 -29.55 -13.55
C THR A 578 -16.79 -30.12 -14.64
N HIS A 579 -17.41 -31.27 -14.39
CA HIS A 579 -18.32 -31.92 -15.34
C HIS A 579 -19.63 -31.14 -15.49
N GLY A 580 -20.15 -31.05 -16.72
CA GLY A 580 -21.32 -30.22 -17.06
C GLY A 580 -20.96 -28.75 -17.32
N ILE A 581 -20.03 -28.19 -16.53
CA ILE A 581 -19.51 -26.83 -16.72
C ILE A 581 -18.55 -26.75 -17.92
N ARG A 582 -17.50 -27.59 -17.92
CA ARG A 582 -16.42 -27.55 -18.92
C ARG A 582 -16.84 -28.16 -20.25
N LYS A 583 -16.46 -27.51 -21.35
CA LYS A 583 -16.69 -27.95 -22.75
C LYS A 583 -15.35 -28.32 -23.41
N ASP A 584 -15.31 -29.37 -24.23
CA ASP A 584 -14.08 -29.95 -24.80
C ASP A 584 -13.17 -28.97 -25.58
N TRP A 585 -13.71 -27.85 -26.08
CA TRP A 585 -12.94 -26.82 -26.77
C TRP A 585 -12.18 -25.87 -25.83
N MET A 586 -12.59 -25.81 -24.55
CA MET A 586 -11.98 -24.95 -23.54
C MET A 586 -10.59 -25.49 -23.21
N HIS A 587 -9.57 -24.65 -23.37
CA HIS A 587 -8.20 -25.00 -22.98
C HIS A 587 -8.02 -24.80 -21.48
N PHE A 588 -8.52 -23.69 -20.95
CA PHE A 588 -8.61 -23.38 -19.53
C PHE A 588 -10.01 -22.84 -19.20
N LEU A 589 -10.47 -23.11 -17.98
CA LEU A 589 -11.71 -22.63 -17.37
C LEU A 589 -11.41 -22.43 -15.88
N GLY A 590 -11.25 -21.20 -15.41
CA GLY A 590 -10.92 -20.93 -14.00
C GLY A 590 -11.69 -19.75 -13.42
N THR A 591 -11.65 -19.59 -12.11
CA THR A 591 -12.44 -18.58 -11.38
C THR A 591 -12.09 -17.14 -11.77
N GLY A 592 -13.03 -16.22 -11.48
CA GLY A 592 -12.70 -14.84 -11.13
C GLY A 592 -12.56 -14.79 -9.60
N PRO A 593 -11.35 -14.66 -9.04
CA PRO A 593 -11.18 -14.77 -7.60
C PRO A 593 -11.73 -13.55 -6.84
N GLY A 594 -12.15 -13.79 -5.59
CA GLY A 594 -12.86 -12.82 -4.76
C GLY A 594 -14.17 -13.41 -4.23
N THR A 595 -15.30 -12.83 -4.62
CA THR A 595 -16.64 -13.26 -4.18
C THR A 595 -17.61 -13.51 -5.34
N GLY A 596 -18.45 -14.53 -5.16
CA GLY A 596 -19.70 -14.69 -5.91
C GLY A 596 -20.87 -14.02 -5.18
N ILE A 597 -22.04 -14.06 -5.80
CA ILE A 597 -23.28 -13.47 -5.25
C ILE A 597 -24.41 -14.49 -5.25
N ALA A 598 -25.33 -14.37 -4.29
CA ALA A 598 -26.67 -14.92 -4.41
C ALA A 598 -27.62 -13.84 -4.96
N LEU A 599 -28.47 -14.17 -5.93
CA LEU A 599 -29.37 -13.20 -6.54
C LEU A 599 -30.51 -12.83 -5.58
N ARG A 600 -30.67 -11.52 -5.36
CA ARG A 600 -31.59 -10.90 -4.40
C ARG A 600 -32.98 -10.61 -5.02
N THR A 601 -33.00 -10.32 -6.33
CA THR A 601 -34.21 -9.90 -7.09
C THR A 601 -34.33 -10.64 -8.42
N GLY A 602 -35.49 -10.50 -9.06
CA GLY A 602 -35.79 -11.07 -10.38
C GLY A 602 -36.24 -12.54 -10.39
N PRO A 603 -36.47 -13.13 -11.57
CA PRO A 603 -36.97 -14.51 -11.72
C PRO A 603 -36.01 -15.60 -11.22
N HIS A 604 -34.74 -15.26 -11.03
CA HIS A 604 -33.67 -16.16 -10.58
C HIS A 604 -33.20 -15.84 -9.16
N LYS A 605 -34.04 -15.20 -8.33
CA LYS A 605 -33.75 -14.99 -6.91
C LYS A 605 -33.38 -16.32 -6.24
N GLY A 606 -32.32 -16.32 -5.43
CA GLY A 606 -31.76 -17.51 -4.79
C GLY A 606 -30.63 -18.18 -5.57
N ARG A 607 -30.53 -17.97 -6.90
CA ARG A 607 -29.42 -18.47 -7.73
C ARG A 607 -28.08 -18.02 -7.16
N LEU A 608 -27.15 -18.96 -7.01
CA LEU A 608 -25.75 -18.69 -6.70
C LEU A 608 -25.01 -18.41 -8.02
N VAL A 609 -24.21 -17.34 -8.08
CA VAL A 609 -23.46 -16.93 -9.28
C VAL A 609 -22.00 -16.67 -8.91
N ILE A 610 -21.09 -17.35 -9.60
CA ILE A 610 -19.63 -17.27 -9.41
C ILE A 610 -19.01 -16.83 -10.74
N PRO A 611 -18.19 -15.76 -10.78
CA PRO A 611 -17.49 -15.36 -11.99
C PRO A 611 -16.39 -16.37 -12.34
N VAL A 612 -16.22 -16.62 -13.64
CA VAL A 612 -15.15 -17.48 -14.19
C VAL A 612 -14.70 -16.93 -15.54
N TYR A 613 -13.55 -17.35 -16.05
CA TYR A 613 -13.12 -17.04 -17.41
C TYR A 613 -12.57 -18.27 -18.14
N THR A 614 -12.52 -18.17 -19.47
CA THR A 614 -12.24 -19.30 -20.36
C THR A 614 -11.29 -18.92 -21.49
N THR A 615 -10.53 -19.89 -21.98
CA THR A 615 -9.70 -19.78 -23.19
C THR A 615 -9.97 -20.95 -24.15
N ASN A 616 -9.51 -20.86 -25.39
CA ASN A 616 -9.69 -21.88 -26.42
C ASN A 616 -8.35 -22.49 -26.91
N ASN A 617 -8.47 -23.64 -27.57
CA ASN A 617 -7.35 -24.35 -28.20
C ASN A 617 -6.81 -23.67 -29.50
N VAL A 618 -7.27 -22.46 -29.86
CA VAL A 618 -6.86 -21.73 -31.09
C VAL A 618 -5.80 -20.68 -30.80
N SER A 619 -5.92 -19.92 -29.71
CA SER A 619 -4.99 -18.85 -29.35
C SER A 619 -4.64 -18.76 -27.86
N TYR A 620 -5.30 -19.56 -27.02
CA TYR A 620 -5.05 -19.67 -25.59
C TYR A 620 -4.96 -18.29 -24.88
N LEU A 621 -4.04 -18.13 -23.92
CA LEU A 621 -3.82 -16.89 -23.15
C LEU A 621 -3.52 -15.66 -24.04
N SER A 622 -3.03 -15.87 -25.26
CA SER A 622 -2.58 -14.80 -26.16
C SER A 622 -3.73 -14.10 -26.91
N GLY A 623 -4.92 -14.69 -26.99
CA GLY A 623 -6.00 -14.11 -27.80
C GLY A 623 -7.42 -14.65 -27.60
N SER A 624 -7.68 -15.44 -26.56
CA SER A 624 -9.00 -16.07 -26.33
C SER A 624 -9.62 -15.91 -24.95
N GLN A 625 -8.93 -15.28 -24.00
CA GLN A 625 -9.47 -15.07 -22.66
C GLN A 625 -10.81 -14.33 -22.73
N SER A 626 -11.84 -14.97 -22.18
CA SER A 626 -13.23 -14.51 -22.22
C SER A 626 -13.94 -14.79 -20.90
N SER A 627 -14.40 -13.74 -20.23
CA SER A 627 -15.16 -13.77 -18.97
C SER A 627 -16.57 -14.35 -19.18
N ARG A 628 -17.08 -15.07 -18.17
CA ARG A 628 -18.45 -15.57 -18.05
C ARG A 628 -18.81 -15.75 -16.56
N VAL A 629 -19.92 -16.41 -16.27
CA VAL A 629 -20.23 -16.92 -14.92
C VAL A 629 -20.57 -18.41 -14.97
N ILE A 630 -20.41 -19.09 -13.84
CA ILE A 630 -21.12 -20.32 -13.51
C ILE A 630 -22.22 -20.01 -12.50
N TYR A 631 -23.28 -20.81 -12.49
CA TYR A 631 -24.35 -20.67 -11.53
C TYR A 631 -25.01 -22.00 -11.15
N SER A 632 -25.67 -21.98 -9.99
CA SER A 632 -26.51 -23.06 -9.45
C SER A 632 -27.88 -22.49 -9.09
N ASP A 633 -28.93 -23.20 -9.51
CA ASP A 633 -30.34 -22.94 -9.14
C ASP A 633 -30.85 -23.98 -8.10
N ASP A 634 -29.96 -24.80 -7.52
CA ASP A 634 -30.26 -25.96 -6.68
C ASP A 634 -29.39 -26.06 -5.42
N HIS A 635 -29.12 -24.89 -4.80
CA HIS A 635 -28.36 -24.78 -3.54
C HIS A 635 -26.94 -25.39 -3.60
N GLY A 636 -26.29 -25.26 -4.76
CA GLY A 636 -24.90 -25.67 -5.00
C GLY A 636 -24.72 -27.16 -5.32
N GLU A 637 -25.78 -27.94 -5.50
CA GLU A 637 -25.65 -29.37 -5.81
C GLU A 637 -25.18 -29.63 -7.25
N THR A 638 -25.72 -28.88 -8.22
CA THR A 638 -25.26 -28.87 -9.62
C THR A 638 -24.95 -27.44 -10.10
N TRP A 639 -24.09 -27.36 -11.12
CA TRP A 639 -23.56 -26.09 -11.62
C TRP A 639 -23.49 -26.09 -13.15
N GLN A 640 -23.79 -24.95 -13.78
CA GLN A 640 -23.71 -24.78 -15.23
C GLN A 640 -23.10 -23.43 -15.63
N ALA A 641 -22.47 -23.37 -16.82
CA ALA A 641 -21.83 -22.16 -17.34
C ALA A 641 -22.73 -21.40 -18.31
N GLY A 642 -22.81 -20.07 -18.14
CA GLY A 642 -23.43 -19.17 -19.11
C GLY A 642 -22.62 -18.98 -20.39
N GLU A 643 -23.15 -18.20 -21.34
CA GLU A 643 -22.35 -17.60 -22.41
C GLU A 643 -21.18 -16.80 -21.83
N ALA A 644 -20.10 -16.66 -22.59
CA ALA A 644 -19.11 -15.63 -22.34
C ALA A 644 -19.52 -14.32 -22.98
N VAL A 645 -19.00 -13.22 -22.43
CA VAL A 645 -19.17 -11.87 -22.99
C VAL A 645 -18.69 -11.81 -24.45
N ASN A 646 -17.71 -12.63 -24.83
CA ASN A 646 -17.21 -12.74 -26.22
C ASN A 646 -17.98 -13.75 -27.11
N ASP A 647 -19.00 -14.45 -26.62
CA ASP A 647 -19.78 -15.38 -27.45
C ASP A 647 -20.73 -14.62 -28.39
N ASN A 648 -20.45 -14.72 -29.69
CA ASN A 648 -21.14 -14.03 -30.80
C ASN A 648 -21.07 -12.50 -30.74
N ARG A 649 -19.99 -11.93 -30.16
CA ARG A 649 -19.82 -10.48 -30.00
C ARG A 649 -19.26 -9.82 -31.27
N PRO A 650 -19.82 -8.70 -31.77
CA PRO A 650 -19.23 -7.93 -32.86
C PRO A 650 -18.02 -7.10 -32.36
N VAL A 651 -16.92 -7.15 -33.10
CA VAL A 651 -15.69 -6.38 -32.85
C VAL A 651 -15.15 -5.87 -34.18
N GLY A 652 -15.39 -4.59 -34.47
CA GLY A 652 -15.09 -4.00 -35.77
C GLY A 652 -15.86 -4.70 -36.89
N ASN A 653 -15.14 -5.20 -37.91
CA ASN A 653 -15.72 -5.91 -39.06
C ASN A 653 -15.81 -7.43 -38.87
N GLN A 654 -15.70 -7.94 -37.63
CA GLN A 654 -15.73 -9.37 -37.31
C GLN A 654 -16.74 -9.67 -36.21
N THR A 655 -17.30 -10.88 -36.20
CA THR A 655 -18.00 -11.44 -35.02
C THR A 655 -17.08 -12.49 -34.41
N ILE A 656 -16.76 -12.35 -33.12
CA ILE A 656 -15.95 -13.29 -32.36
C ILE A 656 -16.82 -14.25 -31.55
N HIS A 657 -16.23 -15.37 -31.14
CA HIS A 657 -16.83 -16.37 -30.25
C HIS A 657 -15.74 -16.97 -29.37
N SER A 658 -15.99 -17.22 -28.07
CA SER A 658 -14.92 -17.60 -27.14
C SER A 658 -14.19 -18.87 -27.55
N SER A 659 -14.88 -19.82 -28.19
CA SER A 659 -14.29 -21.08 -28.68
C SER A 659 -13.39 -21.00 -29.91
N THR A 660 -13.39 -19.89 -30.65
CA THR A 660 -12.64 -19.75 -31.92
C THR A 660 -11.82 -18.47 -32.05
N MET A 661 -12.04 -17.48 -31.18
CA MET A 661 -11.38 -16.19 -31.29
C MET A 661 -9.86 -16.25 -31.12
N ASN A 662 -9.19 -15.35 -31.83
CA ASN A 662 -7.77 -15.02 -31.72
C ASN A 662 -7.63 -13.51 -31.89
N ASN A 663 -8.01 -12.76 -30.85
CA ASN A 663 -8.01 -11.30 -30.85
C ASN A 663 -7.55 -10.77 -29.48
N PRO A 664 -6.27 -10.44 -29.30
CA PRO A 664 -5.72 -9.96 -28.03
C PRO A 664 -6.46 -8.72 -27.49
N GLY A 665 -6.83 -7.79 -28.38
CA GLY A 665 -7.51 -6.53 -28.03
C GLY A 665 -9.00 -6.68 -27.70
N ALA A 666 -9.55 -7.89 -27.77
CA ALA A 666 -10.94 -8.20 -27.40
C ALA A 666 -11.04 -9.08 -26.14
N GLN A 667 -9.92 -9.38 -25.48
CA GLN A 667 -9.90 -10.24 -24.29
C GLN A 667 -10.48 -9.54 -23.05
N ASN A 668 -11.22 -10.32 -22.27
CA ASN A 668 -11.68 -10.02 -20.91
C ASN A 668 -11.44 -11.27 -20.04
N THR A 669 -10.92 -11.10 -18.83
CA THR A 669 -10.31 -12.19 -18.06
C THR A 669 -11.00 -12.39 -16.71
N GLU A 670 -10.28 -12.31 -15.60
CA GLU A 670 -10.82 -12.24 -14.24
C GLU A 670 -11.88 -11.14 -14.14
N SER A 671 -12.91 -11.38 -13.32
CA SER A 671 -14.03 -10.45 -13.20
C SER A 671 -14.75 -10.62 -11.87
N THR A 672 -15.44 -9.56 -11.44
CA THR A 672 -16.37 -9.58 -10.30
C THR A 672 -17.78 -9.29 -10.79
N VAL A 673 -18.78 -9.97 -10.23
CA VAL A 673 -20.20 -9.88 -10.63
C VAL A 673 -21.04 -9.19 -9.55
N VAL A 674 -21.92 -8.29 -9.97
CA VAL A 674 -22.83 -7.56 -9.07
C VAL A 674 -24.25 -7.54 -9.66
N GLN A 675 -25.27 -7.84 -8.86
CA GLN A 675 -26.67 -7.62 -9.23
C GLN A 675 -27.11 -6.21 -8.84
N LEU A 676 -27.80 -5.52 -9.76
CA LEU A 676 -28.50 -4.25 -9.54
C LEU A 676 -29.94 -4.47 -9.05
N ASN A 677 -30.58 -3.46 -8.45
CA ASN A 677 -31.96 -3.60 -7.95
C ASN A 677 -32.98 -3.90 -9.05
N ASN A 678 -32.74 -3.45 -10.29
CA ASN A 678 -33.60 -3.77 -11.45
C ASN A 678 -33.57 -5.27 -11.84
N GLY A 679 -32.61 -6.03 -11.32
CA GLY A 679 -32.41 -7.46 -11.57
C GLY A 679 -31.19 -7.78 -12.44
N ASP A 680 -30.65 -6.81 -13.18
CA ASP A 680 -29.51 -6.98 -14.09
C ASP A 680 -28.24 -7.41 -13.34
N LEU A 681 -27.42 -8.23 -13.98
CA LEU A 681 -26.04 -8.46 -13.53
C LEU A 681 -25.09 -7.57 -14.32
N LYS A 682 -24.17 -6.91 -13.61
CA LYS A 682 -23.00 -6.23 -14.18
C LYS A 682 -21.76 -7.06 -13.89
N LEU A 683 -20.96 -7.33 -14.92
CA LEU A 683 -19.70 -8.06 -14.81
C LEU A 683 -18.54 -7.09 -15.09
N PHE A 684 -17.78 -6.76 -14.06
CA PHE A 684 -16.63 -5.86 -14.10
C PHE A 684 -15.39 -6.68 -14.44
N MET A 685 -14.74 -6.40 -15.56
CA MET A 685 -13.75 -7.31 -16.18
C MET A 685 -12.37 -6.66 -16.33
N ARG A 686 -11.33 -7.41 -15.94
CA ARG A 686 -9.94 -7.15 -16.31
C ARG A 686 -9.74 -7.35 -17.82
N GLY A 687 -8.97 -6.49 -18.47
CA GLY A 687 -8.65 -6.59 -19.89
C GLY A 687 -7.44 -5.76 -20.32
N LEU A 688 -7.25 -5.66 -21.65
CA LEU A 688 -6.06 -5.04 -22.25
C LEU A 688 -6.34 -3.66 -22.88
N THR A 689 -7.45 -3.01 -22.50
CA THR A 689 -7.90 -1.72 -23.07
C THR A 689 -7.39 -0.49 -22.32
N GLY A 690 -6.85 -0.66 -21.10
CA GLY A 690 -6.34 0.40 -20.23
C GLY A 690 -7.40 1.09 -19.36
N ASP A 691 -8.66 0.69 -19.49
CA ASP A 691 -9.83 1.22 -18.81
C ASP A 691 -10.81 0.10 -18.43
N LEU A 692 -11.67 0.39 -17.46
CA LEU A 692 -12.67 -0.55 -16.97
C LEU A 692 -13.67 -0.95 -18.08
N GLN A 693 -13.85 -2.25 -18.24
CA GLN A 693 -14.87 -2.86 -19.11
C GLN A 693 -15.99 -3.48 -18.25
N VAL A 694 -17.25 -3.22 -18.62
CA VAL A 694 -18.43 -3.79 -17.95
C VAL A 694 -19.41 -4.38 -18.97
N ALA A 695 -19.85 -5.61 -18.74
CA ALA A 695 -20.92 -6.27 -19.49
C ALA A 695 -22.21 -6.35 -18.67
N THR A 696 -23.37 -6.36 -19.33
CA THR A 696 -24.69 -6.53 -18.70
C THR A 696 -25.30 -7.89 -19.06
N SER A 697 -26.00 -8.51 -18.12
CA SER A 697 -26.87 -9.68 -18.33
C SER A 697 -28.25 -9.42 -17.73
N HIS A 698 -29.30 -9.77 -18.47
CA HIS A 698 -30.71 -9.57 -18.09
C HIS A 698 -31.42 -10.88 -17.66
N ASP A 699 -30.71 -12.01 -17.66
CA ASP A 699 -31.26 -13.36 -17.45
C ASP A 699 -30.53 -14.14 -16.32
N GLY A 700 -29.95 -13.39 -15.38
CA GLY A 700 -29.23 -13.96 -14.25
C GLY A 700 -27.92 -14.66 -14.64
N GLY A 701 -27.24 -14.15 -15.68
CA GLY A 701 -25.91 -14.61 -16.10
C GLY A 701 -25.90 -15.74 -17.14
N ALA A 702 -27.02 -16.03 -17.80
CA ALA A 702 -27.08 -17.05 -18.84
C ALA A 702 -26.58 -16.52 -20.20
N THR A 703 -26.93 -15.28 -20.55
CA THR A 703 -26.44 -14.55 -21.73
C THR A 703 -25.96 -13.13 -21.38
N TRP A 704 -25.19 -12.53 -22.29
CA TRP A 704 -24.62 -11.19 -22.12
C TRP A 704 -24.91 -10.29 -23.32
N ASP A 705 -25.07 -9.00 -23.04
CA ASP A 705 -25.09 -7.94 -24.03
C ASP A 705 -23.87 -7.99 -24.95
N LYS A 706 -24.08 -7.68 -26.23
CA LYS A 706 -23.04 -7.71 -27.25
C LYS A 706 -22.32 -6.35 -27.41
N GLU A 707 -22.75 -5.32 -26.68
CA GLU A 707 -22.00 -4.09 -26.41
C GLU A 707 -21.38 -4.18 -25.01
N ILE A 708 -20.09 -3.85 -24.89
CA ILE A 708 -19.40 -3.71 -23.59
C ILE A 708 -19.29 -2.22 -23.28
N LYS A 709 -19.76 -1.78 -22.11
CA LYS A 709 -19.56 -0.41 -21.63
C LYS A 709 -18.11 -0.22 -21.18
N ARG A 710 -17.54 0.94 -21.50
CA ARG A 710 -16.17 1.32 -21.13
C ARG A 710 -16.17 2.62 -20.34
N TYR A 711 -15.42 2.66 -19.25
CA TYR A 711 -15.37 3.79 -18.32
C TYR A 711 -13.94 4.32 -18.18
N PRO A 712 -13.48 5.23 -19.06
CA PRO A 712 -12.11 5.73 -19.07
C PRO A 712 -11.70 6.54 -17.81
N GLN A 713 -12.65 6.84 -16.93
CA GLN A 713 -12.41 7.41 -15.59
C GLN A 713 -11.83 6.37 -14.61
N VAL A 714 -12.12 5.08 -14.80
CA VAL A 714 -11.55 3.98 -14.02
C VAL A 714 -10.53 3.26 -14.90
N LYS A 715 -9.26 3.39 -14.51
CA LYS A 715 -8.12 2.82 -15.23
C LYS A 715 -7.98 1.33 -14.93
N ASP A 716 -7.72 0.52 -15.95
CA ASP A 716 -7.28 -0.87 -15.79
C ASP A 716 -5.77 -0.96 -16.01
N VAL A 717 -5.06 -1.59 -15.05
CA VAL A 717 -3.60 -1.85 -15.09
C VAL A 717 -3.27 -3.33 -15.29
N TYR A 718 -4.24 -4.11 -15.76
CA TYR A 718 -4.21 -5.56 -15.96
C TYR A 718 -3.99 -6.34 -14.65
N VAL A 719 -4.90 -6.12 -13.71
CA VAL A 719 -5.02 -6.82 -12.42
C VAL A 719 -6.50 -7.07 -12.09
N GLN A 720 -6.80 -8.04 -11.23
CA GLN A 720 -8.14 -8.28 -10.70
C GLN A 720 -8.68 -7.03 -9.99
N MET A 721 -10.01 -6.91 -9.98
CA MET A 721 -10.76 -5.83 -9.37
C MET A 721 -11.97 -6.39 -8.63
N SER A 722 -12.25 -5.90 -7.43
CA SER A 722 -13.48 -6.23 -6.69
C SER A 722 -14.50 -5.12 -6.84
N ALA A 723 -15.78 -5.48 -6.88
CA ALA A 723 -16.90 -4.54 -6.96
C ALA A 723 -18.10 -5.06 -6.16
N ILE A 724 -18.82 -4.15 -5.49
CA ILE A 724 -20.01 -4.47 -4.69
C ILE A 724 -21.13 -3.45 -4.93
N HIS A 725 -22.38 -3.89 -4.78
CA HIS A 725 -23.58 -3.04 -4.72
C HIS A 725 -23.81 -2.59 -3.28
N THR A 726 -24.19 -1.33 -3.09
CA THR A 726 -24.62 -0.76 -1.79
C THR A 726 -25.79 0.20 -1.97
N MET A 727 -26.50 0.49 -0.88
CA MET A 727 -27.61 1.45 -0.84
C MET A 727 -27.33 2.56 0.17
N HIS A 728 -27.49 3.81 -0.24
CA HIS A 728 -27.34 4.96 0.66
C HIS A 728 -28.43 6.01 0.39
N GLU A 729 -29.10 6.51 1.43
CA GLU A 729 -30.27 7.42 1.33
C GLU A 729 -31.34 6.97 0.31
N GLY A 730 -31.56 5.66 0.17
CA GLY A 730 -32.51 5.10 -0.81
C GLY A 730 -32.06 5.16 -2.28
N LYS A 731 -30.82 5.59 -2.56
CA LYS A 731 -30.19 5.59 -3.89
C LYS A 731 -29.23 4.40 -4.01
N GLU A 732 -29.03 3.92 -5.24
CA GLU A 732 -28.23 2.74 -5.54
C GLU A 732 -26.82 3.12 -6.05
N TYR A 733 -25.81 2.42 -5.54
CA TYR A 733 -24.41 2.69 -5.84
C TYR A 733 -23.60 1.40 -6.06
N ILE A 734 -22.53 1.54 -6.83
CA ILE A 734 -21.46 0.56 -6.96
C ILE A 734 -20.20 1.12 -6.31
N LEU A 735 -19.54 0.31 -5.48
CA LEU A 735 -18.15 0.51 -5.08
C LEU A 735 -17.27 -0.43 -5.91
N LEU A 736 -16.09 0.02 -6.31
CA LEU A 736 -15.09 -0.80 -7.00
C LEU A 736 -13.68 -0.47 -6.50
N SER A 737 -12.79 -1.45 -6.36
CA SER A 737 -11.39 -1.22 -6.00
C SER A 737 -10.41 -1.92 -6.95
N ASN A 738 -9.35 -1.20 -7.32
CA ASN A 738 -8.25 -1.67 -8.14
C ASN A 738 -7.01 -0.76 -7.97
N ALA A 739 -5.87 -1.20 -8.52
CA ALA A 739 -4.68 -0.36 -8.63
C ALA A 739 -4.82 0.68 -9.75
N GLY A 740 -4.58 1.96 -9.43
CA GLY A 740 -4.63 3.08 -10.38
C GLY A 740 -3.25 3.61 -10.80
N GLY A 741 -2.19 3.24 -10.09
CA GLY A 741 -0.82 3.73 -10.31
C GLY A 741 -0.11 3.13 -11.53
N PRO A 742 1.20 3.35 -11.68
CA PRO A 742 2.02 2.68 -12.69
C PRO A 742 2.16 1.18 -12.36
N GLY A 743 1.50 0.31 -13.12
CA GLY A 743 1.41 -1.12 -12.81
C GLY A 743 0.57 -1.39 -11.56
N ARG A 744 0.88 -2.47 -10.84
CA ARG A 744 0.20 -2.90 -9.60
C ARG A 744 0.65 -2.08 -8.39
N ASN A 745 0.33 -0.79 -8.42
CA ASN A 745 0.61 0.18 -7.37
C ASN A 745 -0.55 1.18 -7.19
N ASN A 746 -0.60 1.82 -6.03
CA ASN A 746 -1.56 2.84 -5.61
C ASN A 746 -3.02 2.38 -5.76
N GLY A 747 -3.53 1.74 -4.71
CA GLY A 747 -4.91 1.28 -4.61
C GLY A 747 -5.89 2.44 -4.50
N LEU A 748 -6.98 2.35 -5.26
CA LEU A 748 -8.08 3.30 -5.25
C LEU A 748 -9.38 2.59 -4.83
N VAL A 749 -10.31 3.35 -4.26
CA VAL A 749 -11.73 2.97 -4.16
C VAL A 749 -12.55 3.98 -4.96
N HIS A 750 -13.43 3.46 -5.80
CA HIS A 750 -14.24 4.20 -6.73
C HIS A 750 -15.72 4.09 -6.35
N LEU A 751 -16.44 5.22 -6.40
CA LEU A 751 -17.88 5.28 -6.18
C LEU A 751 -18.59 5.65 -7.49
N ALA A 752 -19.54 4.82 -7.91
CA ALA A 752 -20.49 5.15 -8.98
C ALA A 752 -21.93 5.13 -8.47
N ARG A 753 -22.74 6.08 -8.96
CA ARG A 753 -24.20 6.00 -8.86
C ARG A 753 -24.73 5.13 -9.99
N VAL A 754 -25.76 4.34 -9.71
CA VAL A 754 -26.53 3.62 -10.72
C VAL A 754 -27.67 4.52 -11.22
N GLU A 755 -27.78 4.71 -12.53
CA GLU A 755 -28.87 5.47 -13.15
C GLU A 755 -30.11 4.58 -13.40
N GLU A 756 -31.28 5.18 -13.66
CA GLU A 756 -32.55 4.44 -13.87
C GLU A 756 -32.51 3.40 -15.00
N ASN A 757 -31.59 3.55 -15.96
CA ASN A 757 -31.38 2.62 -17.08
C ASN A 757 -30.28 1.57 -16.84
N GLY A 758 -29.65 1.56 -15.65
CA GLY A 758 -28.55 0.65 -15.33
C GLY A 758 -27.17 1.02 -15.92
N ASP A 759 -26.99 2.24 -16.44
CA ASP A 759 -25.65 2.81 -16.67
C ASP A 759 -25.05 3.31 -15.34
N LEU A 760 -23.72 3.50 -15.31
CA LEU A 760 -22.97 3.89 -14.11
C LEU A 760 -22.33 5.29 -14.26
N THR A 761 -22.65 6.20 -13.35
CA THR A 761 -21.99 7.51 -13.26
C THR A 761 -20.95 7.48 -12.14
N TRP A 762 -19.66 7.40 -12.51
CA TRP A 762 -18.55 7.52 -11.56
C TRP A 762 -18.49 8.93 -10.97
N LEU A 763 -18.49 9.01 -9.63
CA LEU A 763 -18.56 10.27 -8.86
C LEU A 763 -17.23 10.62 -8.18
N LYS A 764 -16.53 9.62 -7.64
CA LYS A 764 -15.31 9.78 -6.82
C LYS A 764 -14.31 8.64 -7.08
N HIS A 765 -13.03 8.95 -6.91
CA HIS A 765 -11.90 8.05 -7.18
C HIS A 765 -10.82 8.29 -6.12
N ASN A 766 -11.00 7.68 -4.94
CA ASN A 766 -10.30 8.07 -3.73
C ASN A 766 -9.11 7.13 -3.45
N PRO A 767 -7.92 7.64 -3.11
CA PRO A 767 -6.79 6.79 -2.76
C PRO A 767 -7.02 6.12 -1.40
N ILE A 768 -6.77 4.81 -1.32
CA ILE A 768 -6.91 4.02 -0.08
C ILE A 768 -5.57 3.45 0.42
N GLN A 769 -4.63 3.21 -0.50
CA GLN A 769 -3.30 2.67 -0.19
C GLN A 769 -2.26 3.16 -1.20
N SER A 770 -1.15 3.72 -0.73
CA SER A 770 0.02 4.05 -1.54
C SER A 770 0.98 2.84 -1.67
N GLY A 771 1.88 2.87 -2.65
CA GLY A 771 2.86 1.79 -2.84
C GLY A 771 2.26 0.57 -3.54
N LYS A 772 2.67 -0.66 -3.18
CA LYS A 772 2.18 -1.90 -3.80
C LYS A 772 0.67 -2.06 -3.59
N PHE A 773 -0.06 -2.40 -4.66
CA PHE A 773 -1.48 -2.77 -4.55
C PHE A 773 -1.86 -3.65 -5.75
N ALA A 774 -2.44 -4.82 -5.50
CA ALA A 774 -2.74 -5.78 -6.57
C ALA A 774 -4.16 -6.37 -6.45
N TYR A 775 -4.31 -7.70 -6.28
CA TYR A 775 -5.63 -8.33 -6.16
C TYR A 775 -6.29 -7.88 -4.86
N ASN A 776 -7.63 -7.76 -4.86
CA ASN A 776 -8.39 -7.24 -3.72
C ASN A 776 -9.80 -7.85 -3.63
N SER A 777 -10.43 -7.74 -2.47
CA SER A 777 -11.84 -8.09 -2.25
C SER A 777 -12.50 -7.05 -1.34
N LEU A 778 -13.55 -6.42 -1.85
CA LEU A 778 -14.42 -5.49 -1.15
C LEU A 778 -15.60 -6.23 -0.50
N GLN A 779 -16.05 -5.73 0.65
CA GLN A 779 -17.25 -6.24 1.33
C GLN A 779 -17.95 -5.12 2.09
N GLU A 780 -19.28 -5.01 1.97
CA GLU A 780 -20.06 -4.11 2.83
C GLU A 780 -20.17 -4.69 4.24
N LEU A 781 -19.89 -3.86 5.24
CA LEU A 781 -19.95 -4.18 6.68
C LEU A 781 -21.27 -3.71 7.30
N GLY A 782 -22.01 -2.83 6.63
CA GLY A 782 -23.26 -2.21 7.09
C GLY A 782 -23.01 -0.82 7.68
N ASN A 783 -24.10 -0.09 7.97
CA ASN A 783 -24.05 1.27 8.54
C ASN A 783 -23.20 2.29 7.74
N GLY A 784 -22.91 2.03 6.46
CA GLY A 784 -22.01 2.85 5.64
C GLY A 784 -20.52 2.58 5.86
N GLU A 785 -20.15 1.47 6.50
CA GLU A 785 -18.78 0.96 6.60
C GLU A 785 -18.51 -0.17 5.60
N TYR A 786 -17.26 -0.22 5.11
CA TYR A 786 -16.80 -1.15 4.09
C TYR A 786 -15.42 -1.69 4.44
N GLY A 787 -15.19 -2.98 4.17
CA GLY A 787 -13.92 -3.65 4.35
C GLY A 787 -13.25 -3.96 3.02
N LEU A 788 -11.92 -3.88 2.99
CA LEU A 788 -11.08 -4.15 1.82
C LEU A 788 -9.91 -5.04 2.24
N LEU A 789 -9.87 -6.27 1.75
CA LEU A 789 -8.71 -7.19 1.86
C LEU A 789 -7.91 -7.12 0.56
N TYR A 790 -6.59 -6.91 0.61
CA TYR A 790 -5.78 -6.62 -0.57
C TYR A 790 -4.34 -7.14 -0.49
N GLU A 791 -3.77 -7.45 -1.66
CA GLU A 791 -2.35 -7.76 -1.83
C GLU A 791 -1.48 -6.50 -1.66
N HIS A 792 -0.58 -6.52 -0.67
CA HIS A 792 0.37 -5.44 -0.35
C HIS A 792 1.80 -5.98 -0.13
N ALA A 793 2.77 -5.08 0.01
CA ALA A 793 4.09 -5.32 0.59
C ALA A 793 4.78 -3.99 0.90
N ASP A 794 5.36 -3.87 2.09
CA ASP A 794 6.16 -2.72 2.53
C ASP A 794 7.56 -3.13 3.05
N GLY A 795 8.43 -2.14 3.27
CA GLY A 795 9.71 -2.30 3.97
C GLY A 795 10.57 -3.48 3.52
N ASN A 796 10.60 -4.53 4.36
CA ASN A 796 11.35 -5.77 4.14
C ASN A 796 10.46 -7.01 3.93
N GLN A 797 9.14 -6.82 3.77
CA GLN A 797 8.21 -7.89 3.43
C GLN A 797 8.53 -8.47 2.05
N ASN A 798 8.21 -9.75 1.86
CA ASN A 798 8.15 -10.35 0.53
C ASN A 798 7.02 -9.72 -0.28
N ASP A 799 7.11 -9.82 -1.60
CA ASP A 799 5.96 -9.48 -2.45
C ASP A 799 4.75 -10.35 -2.07
N TYR A 800 3.61 -9.67 -1.88
CA TYR A 800 2.30 -10.20 -1.51
C TYR A 800 2.23 -10.82 -0.10
N THR A 801 2.01 -9.92 0.86
CA THR A 801 1.23 -10.09 2.11
C THR A 801 -0.24 -9.77 1.78
N LEU A 802 -1.21 -10.32 2.55
CA LEU A 802 -2.59 -9.79 2.51
C LEU A 802 -2.86 -8.88 3.70
N SER A 803 -3.23 -7.65 3.38
CA SER A 803 -3.56 -6.59 4.33
C SER A 803 -5.05 -6.24 4.26
N TYR A 804 -5.58 -5.68 5.35
CA TYR A 804 -6.96 -5.24 5.50
C TYR A 804 -7.04 -3.77 5.91
N LYS A 805 -8.03 -3.06 5.38
CA LYS A 805 -8.47 -1.74 5.84
C LYS A 805 -9.99 -1.66 5.87
N LYS A 806 -10.51 -0.83 6.77
CA LYS A 806 -11.88 -0.32 6.75
C LYS A 806 -11.92 1.12 6.26
N PHE A 807 -13.03 1.50 5.66
CA PHE A 807 -13.36 2.90 5.36
C PHE A 807 -14.87 3.11 5.39
N ASN A 808 -15.31 4.38 5.48
CA ASN A 808 -16.72 4.73 5.57
C ASN A 808 -17.25 5.53 4.37
N TRP A 809 -18.57 5.75 4.35
CA TRP A 809 -19.28 6.50 3.32
C TRP A 809 -18.81 7.96 3.16
N ASP A 810 -18.40 8.61 4.25
CA ASP A 810 -17.86 9.97 4.20
C ASP A 810 -16.53 10.02 3.44
N PHE A 811 -15.64 9.05 3.64
CA PHE A 811 -14.43 8.88 2.82
C PHE A 811 -14.76 8.64 1.34
N LEU A 812 -15.88 8.00 1.01
CA LEU A 812 -16.30 7.77 -0.38
C LEU A 812 -16.87 9.01 -1.07
N THR A 813 -17.40 9.99 -0.33
CA THR A 813 -18.25 11.05 -0.89
C THR A 813 -17.75 12.47 -0.67
N LYS A 814 -17.12 12.77 0.46
CA LYS A 814 -16.56 14.10 0.77
C LYS A 814 -15.24 14.32 0.02
N ASP A 815 -14.92 15.58 -0.29
CA ASP A 815 -13.64 15.93 -0.92
C ASP A 815 -12.52 16.01 0.12
N TRP A 816 -11.34 15.52 -0.26
CA TRP A 816 -10.13 15.62 0.54
C TRP A 816 -9.71 17.09 0.74
N ILE A 817 -9.23 17.41 1.95
CA ILE A 817 -8.85 18.78 2.31
C ILE A 817 -7.40 19.02 1.90
N SER A 818 -7.21 19.73 0.79
CA SER A 818 -5.91 20.27 0.39
C SER A 818 -5.47 21.45 1.30
N PRO A 819 -4.17 21.64 1.53
CA PRO A 819 -3.62 22.82 2.19
C PRO A 819 -4.01 24.11 1.47
N LYS A 820 -4.26 25.17 2.23
CA LYS A 820 -4.65 26.51 1.71
C LYS A 820 -3.53 27.54 1.79
N GLU A 821 -2.47 27.24 2.52
CA GLU A 821 -1.24 28.01 2.70
C GLU A 821 -0.08 27.03 2.84
N ALA A 822 1.15 27.50 2.58
CA ALA A 822 2.39 26.84 2.96
C ALA A 822 2.89 27.47 4.25
N LYS A 823 3.04 26.69 5.32
CA LYS A 823 3.33 27.22 6.67
C LYS A 823 4.52 26.53 7.32
N VAL A 824 5.16 27.23 8.25
CA VAL A 824 6.28 26.68 9.04
C VAL A 824 5.76 25.55 9.94
N LYS A 825 6.37 24.37 9.80
CA LYS A 825 6.14 23.17 10.61
C LYS A 825 7.08 23.12 11.82
N TYR A 826 8.36 23.49 11.61
CA TYR A 826 9.41 23.50 12.62
C TYR A 826 10.34 24.71 12.45
N ALA A 827 10.91 25.23 13.55
CA ALA A 827 11.85 26.34 13.54
C ALA A 827 12.96 26.11 14.60
N ILE A 828 13.80 25.11 14.32
CA ILE A 828 14.72 24.45 15.26
C ILE A 828 16.13 25.06 15.14
N GLU A 829 16.85 25.23 16.24
CA GLU A 829 18.28 25.57 16.19
C GLU A 829 19.09 24.34 15.73
N LYS A 830 19.66 24.41 14.52
CA LYS A 830 20.38 23.28 13.89
C LYS A 830 21.89 23.32 14.19
N TRP A 831 22.41 24.52 14.40
CA TRP A 831 23.77 24.82 14.89
C TRP A 831 23.71 26.11 15.72
N PRO A 832 24.66 26.39 16.63
CA PRO A 832 24.62 27.59 17.46
C PRO A 832 24.46 28.90 16.66
N GLY A 833 23.35 29.61 16.89
CA GLY A 833 22.98 30.83 16.18
C GLY A 833 22.43 30.64 14.75
N ILE A 834 22.17 29.40 14.33
CA ILE A 834 21.61 29.06 13.00
C ILE A 834 20.31 28.25 13.16
N LEU A 835 19.21 28.93 12.87
CA LEU A 835 17.85 28.41 12.84
C LEU A 835 17.56 27.72 11.50
N ALA A 836 17.02 26.50 11.53
CA ALA A 836 16.42 25.82 10.40
C ALA A 836 14.89 25.91 10.47
N MET A 837 14.29 26.60 9.50
CA MET A 837 12.85 26.78 9.35
C MET A 837 12.33 25.86 8.25
N GLU A 838 11.61 24.80 8.64
CA GLU A 838 11.02 23.80 7.75
C GLU A 838 9.54 24.13 7.49
N PHE A 839 9.13 24.17 6.22
CA PHE A 839 7.74 24.34 5.79
C PHE A 839 7.05 23.00 5.53
N ASP A 840 5.73 22.93 5.71
CA ASP A 840 4.93 21.74 5.39
C ASP A 840 4.94 21.37 3.89
N SER A 841 5.11 22.36 3.03
CA SER A 841 5.07 22.28 1.57
C SER A 841 6.18 23.11 0.94
N GLU A 842 6.53 22.81 -0.31
CA GLU A 842 7.73 23.34 -0.96
C GLU A 842 7.65 24.86 -1.20
N VAL A 843 8.73 25.55 -0.85
CA VAL A 843 8.90 27.01 -0.91
C VAL A 843 10.19 27.41 -1.65
N LEU A 844 10.24 28.65 -2.12
CA LEU A 844 11.35 29.20 -2.89
C LEU A 844 11.64 30.65 -2.48
N VAL A 845 12.88 30.94 -2.07
CA VAL A 845 13.30 32.27 -1.60
C VAL A 845 13.77 33.14 -2.77
N ASN A 846 12.86 33.94 -3.33
CA ASN A 846 13.18 34.81 -4.47
C ASN A 846 13.87 36.10 -4.07
N LYS A 847 13.63 36.61 -2.86
CA LYS A 847 14.41 37.72 -2.27
C LYS A 847 14.70 37.36 -0.82
N ALA A 848 15.95 37.46 -0.39
CA ALA A 848 16.39 37.06 0.95
C ALA A 848 15.47 37.66 2.03
N PRO A 849 14.73 36.83 2.81
CA PRO A 849 13.81 37.32 3.81
C PRO A 849 14.52 37.71 5.11
N THR A 850 14.00 38.76 5.74
CA THR A 850 14.31 39.08 7.14
C THR A 850 13.03 38.88 7.94
N LEU A 851 13.08 38.04 8.98
CA LEU A 851 11.95 37.75 9.85
C LEU A 851 11.84 38.85 10.91
N GLN A 852 10.65 39.40 11.12
CA GLN A 852 10.39 40.30 12.24
C GLN A 852 10.07 39.46 13.49
N LEU A 853 10.76 39.72 14.60
CA LEU A 853 10.53 39.05 15.89
C LEU A 853 9.69 39.94 16.81
N ALA A 854 8.95 39.31 17.73
CA ALA A 854 8.04 39.97 18.67
C ALA A 854 8.72 40.95 19.64
N ASN A 855 10.01 40.72 19.95
CA ASN A 855 10.83 41.66 20.74
C ASN A 855 11.35 42.87 19.94
N GLY A 856 10.97 43.01 18.67
CA GLY A 856 11.36 44.12 17.78
C GLY A 856 12.64 43.88 16.98
N LYS A 857 13.44 42.85 17.31
CA LYS A 857 14.61 42.45 16.51
C LYS A 857 14.24 41.61 15.28
N THR A 858 15.26 41.11 14.58
CA THR A 858 15.12 40.34 13.33
C THR A 858 16.04 39.14 13.25
N ALA A 859 15.54 38.01 12.75
CA ALA A 859 16.38 36.91 12.26
C ALA A 859 16.60 37.04 10.74
N ARG A 860 17.83 36.83 10.26
CA ARG A 860 18.25 37.13 8.87
C ARG A 860 18.48 35.87 8.06
N PHE A 861 17.98 35.81 6.84
CA PHE A 861 18.20 34.66 5.97
C PHE A 861 19.68 34.47 5.60
N MET A 862 20.14 33.22 5.65
CA MET A 862 21.51 32.81 5.32
C MET A 862 21.56 32.11 3.96
N THR A 863 20.77 31.05 3.76
CA THR A 863 20.59 30.34 2.49
C THR A 863 19.40 29.38 2.58
N GLN A 864 18.82 29.04 1.44
CA GLN A 864 17.90 27.92 1.30
C GLN A 864 18.71 26.61 1.30
N TYR A 865 18.31 25.64 2.12
CA TYR A 865 19.00 24.36 2.30
C TYR A 865 18.46 23.30 1.33
N ASP A 866 17.13 23.18 1.26
CA ASP A 866 16.40 22.28 0.37
C ASP A 866 15.05 22.92 -0.07
N THR A 867 14.11 22.13 -0.61
CA THR A 867 12.80 22.59 -1.08
C THR A 867 11.86 23.08 0.02
N LYS A 868 12.07 22.69 1.28
CA LYS A 868 11.22 23.02 2.44
C LYS A 868 11.98 23.73 3.56
N THR A 869 13.30 23.63 3.61
CA THR A 869 14.14 24.15 4.70
C THR A 869 14.86 25.42 4.32
N LEU A 870 14.60 26.51 5.06
CA LEU A 870 15.31 27.78 4.98
C LEU A 870 16.20 27.97 6.22
N LEU A 871 17.43 28.46 6.04
CA LEU A 871 18.33 28.76 7.16
C LEU A 871 18.38 30.25 7.46
N PHE A 872 18.30 30.60 8.74
CA PHE A 872 18.41 31.97 9.25
C PHE A 872 19.47 32.07 10.35
N THR A 873 20.16 33.19 10.43
CA THR A 873 20.95 33.56 11.62
C THR A 873 20.06 34.30 12.64
N VAL A 874 20.27 33.98 13.91
CA VAL A 874 19.50 34.52 15.05
C VAL A 874 20.42 34.67 16.26
N ASP A 875 20.24 35.73 17.06
CA ASP A 875 20.95 35.87 18.33
C ASP A 875 20.44 34.80 19.31
N SER A 876 21.32 34.15 20.09
CA SER A 876 20.91 33.08 21.01
C SER A 876 19.97 33.55 22.13
N GLU A 877 19.97 34.86 22.45
CA GLU A 877 19.00 35.48 23.38
C GLU A 877 17.59 35.72 22.77
N ASP A 878 17.43 35.55 21.46
CA ASP A 878 16.15 35.64 20.75
C ASP A 878 15.49 34.26 20.50
N MET A 879 16.12 33.18 20.96
CA MET A 879 15.47 31.87 21.00
C MET A 879 14.26 31.92 21.96
N GLY A 880 13.18 31.26 21.57
CA GLY A 880 11.86 31.31 22.21
C GLY A 880 10.94 32.43 21.70
N GLN A 881 11.44 33.42 20.95
CA GLN A 881 10.62 34.50 20.39
C GLN A 881 9.62 34.00 19.34
N LYS A 882 8.50 34.72 19.19
CA LYS A 882 7.56 34.50 18.08
C LYS A 882 7.87 35.44 16.90
N VAL A 883 7.83 34.90 15.69
CA VAL A 883 7.90 35.67 14.43
C VAL A 883 6.54 36.35 14.21
N THR A 884 6.54 37.65 13.90
CA THR A 884 5.32 38.42 13.61
C THR A 884 5.05 38.59 12.12
N GLY A 885 6.02 38.26 11.26
CA GLY A 885 5.93 38.33 9.80
C GLY A 885 7.28 38.49 9.12
N LEU A 886 7.28 38.82 7.83
CA LEU A 886 8.47 39.28 7.11
C LEU A 886 8.64 40.79 7.30
N ALA A 887 9.84 41.23 7.69
CA ALA A 887 10.24 42.63 7.64
C ALA A 887 10.61 43.06 6.20
N GLU A 888 11.30 42.17 5.47
CA GLU A 888 11.65 42.35 4.06
C GLU A 888 11.82 41.00 3.33
N GLY A 889 12.07 41.06 2.02
CA GLY A 889 12.28 39.89 1.16
C GLY A 889 10.99 39.23 0.68
N ALA A 890 11.10 38.01 0.14
CA ALA A 890 9.98 37.27 -0.43
C ALA A 890 10.23 35.74 -0.45
N ILE A 891 9.30 35.00 0.15
CA ILE A 891 9.18 33.55 0.07
C ILE A 891 7.92 33.23 -0.73
N GLU A 892 8.00 32.36 -1.74
CA GLU A 892 6.84 31.89 -2.52
C GLU A 892 6.68 30.38 -2.39
N SER A 893 5.45 29.88 -2.33
CA SER A 893 5.20 28.44 -2.46
C SER A 893 5.39 27.97 -3.91
N MET A 894 6.03 26.83 -4.11
CA MET A 894 6.18 26.15 -5.40
C MET A 894 4.85 25.67 -5.99
N HIS A 895 3.79 25.70 -5.18
CA HIS A 895 2.40 25.35 -5.54
C HIS A 895 1.51 26.59 -5.75
N ASN A 896 2.04 27.82 -5.62
CA ASN A 896 1.30 29.09 -5.58
C ASN A 896 0.34 29.25 -4.37
N LEU A 897 0.58 28.53 -3.27
CA LEU A 897 -0.07 28.84 -2.00
C LEU A 897 0.48 30.15 -1.39
N PRO A 898 -0.33 30.92 -0.63
CA PRO A 898 0.17 31.92 0.32
C PRO A 898 1.20 31.29 1.27
N VAL A 899 2.21 32.05 1.70
CA VAL A 899 3.23 31.57 2.65
C VAL A 899 3.02 32.23 4.01
N SER A 900 2.94 31.43 5.07
CA SER A 900 2.71 31.88 6.45
C SER A 900 3.93 31.60 7.34
N VAL A 901 4.46 32.67 7.94
CA VAL A 901 5.57 32.63 8.92
C VAL A 901 5.23 33.33 10.24
N ALA A 902 4.05 33.94 10.34
CA ALA A 902 3.63 34.64 11.55
C ALA A 902 3.11 33.65 12.59
N GLY A 903 3.39 33.90 13.86
CA GLY A 903 3.07 33.01 14.99
C GLY A 903 4.17 31.98 15.30
N THR A 904 5.09 31.71 14.36
CA THR A 904 6.19 30.74 14.53
C THR A 904 7.05 31.06 15.76
N LYS A 905 7.13 30.13 16.71
CA LYS A 905 8.01 30.16 17.90
C LYS A 905 9.39 29.60 17.50
N LEU A 906 10.44 30.42 17.62
CA LEU A 906 11.83 30.01 17.36
C LEU A 906 12.29 29.05 18.45
N SER A 907 12.16 27.75 18.24
CA SER A 907 12.27 26.74 19.30
C SER A 907 12.42 25.34 18.74
N ASN A 908 12.99 24.44 19.54
CA ASN A 908 13.25 23.05 19.14
C ASN A 908 11.97 22.17 19.16
N GLY A 909 10.80 22.75 18.87
CA GLY A 909 9.49 22.13 18.91
C GLY A 909 8.63 22.44 17.68
N MET A 910 7.41 21.91 17.69
CA MET A 910 6.46 22.00 16.57
C MET A 910 5.73 23.35 16.55
N ASN A 911 5.47 23.87 15.35
CA ASN A 911 4.78 25.14 15.15
C ASN A 911 3.32 24.90 14.73
N GLY A 912 2.48 24.69 15.74
CA GLY A 912 1.03 24.48 15.63
C GLY A 912 0.38 24.53 17.01
N SER A 913 -0.94 24.74 17.06
CA SER A 913 -1.71 24.87 18.30
C SER A 913 -2.19 23.52 18.85
N GLU A 914 -1.32 22.51 18.85
CA GLU A 914 -1.59 21.18 19.39
C GLU A 914 -0.42 20.84 20.31
N ALA A 915 -0.72 20.51 21.57
CA ALA A 915 0.29 20.03 22.51
C ALA A 915 0.88 18.70 22.02
N ALA A 916 2.12 18.40 22.40
CA ALA A 916 2.78 17.17 22.00
C ALA A 916 2.17 15.97 22.75
N VAL A 917 1.13 15.36 22.17
CA VAL A 917 0.61 14.06 22.59
C VAL A 917 1.74 13.03 22.47
N HIS A 918 2.10 12.42 23.60
CA HIS A 918 3.20 11.47 23.68
C HIS A 918 2.64 10.05 23.55
N GLU A 919 2.29 9.64 22.33
CA GLU A 919 1.77 8.30 22.04
C GLU A 919 2.69 7.21 22.59
N VAL A 920 2.16 6.37 23.48
CA VAL A 920 2.86 5.25 24.12
C VAL A 920 2.53 3.95 23.36
N PRO A 921 3.49 3.05 23.10
CA PRO A 921 3.23 1.84 22.30
C PRO A 921 2.12 0.93 22.88
N GLU A 922 1.19 0.54 22.01
CA GLU A 922 0.10 -0.40 22.26
C GLU A 922 0.58 -1.85 22.11
N TYR A 923 0.31 -2.73 23.10
CA TYR A 923 0.82 -4.10 23.12
C TYR A 923 -0.29 -5.15 22.89
N THR A 924 -0.46 -5.54 21.62
CA THR A 924 -1.52 -6.43 21.12
C THR A 924 -1.11 -7.90 20.96
N GLY A 925 0.04 -8.30 21.52
CA GLY A 925 0.57 -9.67 21.45
C GLY A 925 0.81 -10.29 22.84
N PRO A 926 0.94 -11.64 22.94
CA PRO A 926 1.26 -12.30 24.19
C PRO A 926 2.67 -11.93 24.69
N LEU A 927 2.76 -11.55 25.96
CA LEU A 927 4.00 -11.20 26.66
C LEU A 927 4.31 -12.30 27.69
N GLY A 928 5.17 -13.25 27.29
CA GLY A 928 5.61 -14.35 28.15
C GLY A 928 6.85 -15.04 27.60
N THR A 929 7.81 -15.33 28.46
CA THR A 929 9.09 -15.98 28.13
C THR A 929 9.00 -17.51 28.26
N ALA A 930 9.80 -18.21 27.46
CA ALA A 930 9.91 -19.67 27.47
C ALA A 930 11.33 -20.10 27.05
N GLY A 931 12.35 -19.59 27.76
CA GLY A 931 13.77 -19.80 27.48
C GLY A 931 14.66 -18.87 28.30
N GLU A 932 15.98 -18.99 28.12
CA GLU A 932 17.04 -18.26 28.84
C GLU A 932 17.21 -16.78 28.37
N GLU A 933 16.12 -16.06 28.11
CA GLU A 933 16.14 -14.62 27.77
C GLU A 933 15.24 -13.81 28.73
N PRO A 934 15.75 -12.71 29.33
CA PRO A 934 15.03 -11.95 30.34
C PRO A 934 13.88 -11.11 29.77
N ALA A 935 12.90 -10.80 30.64
CA ALA A 935 11.72 -10.01 30.29
C ALA A 935 12.06 -8.54 29.93
N PRO A 936 11.25 -7.87 29.08
CA PRO A 936 11.48 -6.49 28.68
C PRO A 936 11.04 -5.47 29.76
N THR A 937 11.97 -4.63 30.22
CA THR A 937 11.68 -3.46 31.07
C THR A 937 11.18 -2.27 30.23
N VAL A 938 10.32 -1.43 30.82
CA VAL A 938 9.84 -0.18 30.19
C VAL A 938 10.22 1.02 31.07
N GLU A 939 11.28 1.73 30.68
CA GLU A 939 11.69 3.00 31.31
C GLU A 939 10.71 4.14 30.93
N LYS A 940 10.29 4.95 31.90
CA LYS A 940 9.42 6.14 31.73
C LYS A 940 10.13 7.44 32.13
N PRO A 941 9.69 8.62 31.64
CA PRO A 941 10.39 9.88 31.87
C PRO A 941 10.36 10.37 33.32
N GLU A 942 11.50 10.88 33.78
CA GLU A 942 11.73 11.47 35.11
C GLU A 942 11.50 13.00 35.08
N TYR A 943 10.60 13.53 35.91
CA TYR A 943 10.23 14.96 35.90
C TYR A 943 10.82 15.74 37.09
N THR A 944 12.04 16.26 36.90
CA THR A 944 12.84 16.97 37.92
C THR A 944 12.65 18.50 37.95
N GLY A 945 11.70 19.04 37.18
CA GLY A 945 11.42 20.49 37.08
C GLY A 945 10.05 20.89 37.63
N PRO A 946 9.82 22.18 37.94
CA PRO A 946 8.52 22.68 38.36
C PRO A 946 7.50 22.63 37.21
N LEU A 947 6.34 22.03 37.45
CA LEU A 947 5.22 21.91 36.51
C LEU A 947 4.07 22.80 36.97
N GLY A 948 3.78 23.85 36.20
CA GLY A 948 2.66 24.76 36.45
C GLY A 948 2.32 25.59 35.23
N THR A 949 1.02 25.69 34.92
CA THR A 949 0.48 26.51 33.83
C THR A 949 0.21 27.94 34.30
N ALA A 950 0.29 28.91 33.38
CA ALA A 950 0.07 30.32 33.67
C ALA A 950 -0.42 31.09 32.42
N GLY A 951 -1.69 30.89 32.06
CA GLY A 951 -2.34 31.49 30.90
C GLY A 951 -3.04 30.45 30.02
N GLU A 952 -3.40 30.84 28.79
CA GLU A 952 -4.10 30.04 27.78
C GLU A 952 -3.20 28.98 27.10
N GLU A 953 -2.47 28.17 27.88
CA GLU A 953 -1.75 26.97 27.39
C GLU A 953 -2.19 25.75 28.20
N SER A 954 -2.73 24.74 27.50
CA SER A 954 -3.29 23.53 28.11
C SER A 954 -2.21 22.59 28.68
N ALA A 955 -2.58 21.84 29.72
CA ALA A 955 -1.67 20.94 30.43
C ALA A 955 -1.19 19.75 29.55
N PRO A 956 0.03 19.22 29.78
CA PRO A 956 0.54 18.07 29.04
C PRO A 956 -0.17 16.77 29.48
N THR A 957 -0.86 16.12 28.54
CA THR A 957 -1.42 14.77 28.69
C THR A 957 -0.36 13.69 28.44
N VAL A 958 -0.49 12.54 29.10
CA VAL A 958 0.30 11.33 28.84
C VAL A 958 -0.65 10.14 28.71
N ASP A 959 -0.68 9.53 27.53
CA ASP A 959 -1.62 8.45 27.22
C ASP A 959 -1.25 7.13 27.91
N LYS A 960 -2.27 6.31 28.18
CA LYS A 960 -2.12 4.99 28.80
C LYS A 960 -1.52 3.94 27.84
N PRO A 961 -0.69 3.00 28.32
CA PRO A 961 -0.39 1.77 27.60
C PRO A 961 -1.52 0.74 27.81
N GLU A 962 -2.12 0.26 26.73
CA GLU A 962 -3.10 -0.84 26.76
C GLU A 962 -2.43 -2.21 26.56
N TYR A 963 -2.84 -3.20 27.37
CA TYR A 963 -2.39 -4.59 27.29
C TYR A 963 -3.56 -5.52 26.98
N THR A 964 -3.68 -5.92 25.71
CA THR A 964 -4.79 -6.75 25.20
C THR A 964 -4.41 -8.21 24.97
N GLY A 965 -3.11 -8.54 25.01
CA GLY A 965 -2.59 -9.91 24.96
C GLY A 965 -2.51 -10.59 26.35
N PRO A 966 -2.37 -11.92 26.43
CA PRO A 966 -2.08 -12.62 27.68
C PRO A 966 -0.71 -12.25 28.26
N LEU A 967 -0.63 -12.12 29.60
CA LEU A 967 0.64 -12.02 30.34
C LEU A 967 0.83 -13.24 31.26
N GLY A 968 2.02 -13.83 31.23
CA GLY A 968 2.38 -14.94 32.12
C GLY A 968 3.77 -15.52 31.91
N THR A 969 4.33 -16.13 32.96
CA THR A 969 5.65 -16.76 32.99
C THR A 969 5.57 -18.26 33.30
N VAL A 970 6.53 -19.03 32.78
CA VAL A 970 6.71 -20.47 33.05
C VAL A 970 8.22 -20.77 33.18
N GLY A 971 8.77 -20.64 34.39
CA GLY A 971 10.20 -20.84 34.64
C GLY A 971 10.67 -20.33 36.01
N GLU A 972 11.99 -20.26 36.18
CA GLU A 972 12.69 -19.79 37.40
C GLU A 972 13.10 -18.29 37.31
N GLU A 973 12.45 -17.47 36.47
CA GLU A 973 12.73 -16.03 36.32
C GLU A 973 11.51 -15.15 36.62
N PRO A 974 11.72 -13.92 37.12
CA PRO A 974 10.66 -13.04 37.60
C PRO A 974 9.77 -12.47 36.49
N ALA A 975 8.57 -12.03 36.88
CA ALA A 975 7.59 -11.40 35.99
C ALA A 975 8.02 -9.99 35.52
N PRO A 976 7.54 -9.50 34.35
CA PRO A 976 7.86 -8.16 33.87
C PRO A 976 7.35 -7.06 34.80
N THR A 977 8.24 -6.12 35.14
CA THR A 977 7.94 -4.93 35.97
C THR A 977 7.71 -3.68 35.12
N VAL A 978 6.90 -2.76 35.66
CA VAL A 978 6.69 -1.41 35.11
C VAL A 978 7.10 -0.40 36.17
N GLU A 979 8.14 0.39 35.91
CA GLU A 979 8.69 1.30 36.90
C GLU A 979 7.87 2.60 37.05
N LYS A 980 7.91 3.17 38.27
CA LYS A 980 7.11 4.34 38.67
C LYS A 980 7.60 5.65 38.00
N PRO A 981 6.68 6.54 37.57
CA PRO A 981 7.01 7.95 37.35
C PRO A 981 7.23 8.66 38.70
N GLU A 982 8.39 9.27 38.91
CA GLU A 982 8.66 10.11 40.07
C GLU A 982 8.41 11.60 39.81
N TYR A 983 7.70 12.26 40.73
CA TYR A 983 7.41 13.70 40.69
C TYR A 983 8.08 14.39 41.89
N THR A 984 9.30 14.90 41.67
CA THR A 984 10.14 15.54 42.70
C THR A 984 10.04 17.08 42.72
N GLY A 985 9.46 17.68 41.66
CA GLY A 985 9.16 19.11 41.59
C GLY A 985 7.86 19.50 42.29
N PRO A 986 7.66 20.80 42.63
CA PRO A 986 6.37 21.30 43.09
C PRO A 986 5.34 21.33 41.95
N LEU A 987 4.10 20.93 42.23
CA LEU A 987 2.95 21.08 41.34
C LEU A 987 1.98 22.13 41.89
N GLY A 988 1.49 23.01 41.01
CA GLY A 988 0.42 23.95 41.36
C GLY A 988 -0.22 24.60 40.13
N THR A 989 -1.53 24.82 40.21
CA THR A 989 -2.36 25.46 39.19
C THR A 989 -2.88 26.82 39.66
N ALA A 990 -3.03 27.76 38.71
CA ALA A 990 -3.63 29.07 38.94
C ALA A 990 -4.26 29.60 37.64
N GLY A 991 -5.48 29.17 37.33
CA GLY A 991 -6.18 29.50 36.07
C GLY A 991 -7.55 28.84 35.96
N GLU A 992 -8.15 28.93 34.77
CA GLU A 992 -9.49 28.41 34.42
C GLU A 992 -9.42 27.06 33.64
N GLU A 993 -8.30 26.33 33.72
CA GLU A 993 -8.12 25.01 33.08
C GLU A 993 -7.70 23.92 34.09
N PRO A 994 -8.05 22.64 33.82
CA PRO A 994 -7.87 21.54 34.77
C PRO A 994 -6.41 21.14 35.02
N ALA A 995 -6.18 20.45 36.13
CA ALA A 995 -4.88 19.90 36.53
C ALA A 995 -4.42 18.77 35.59
N PRO A 996 -3.10 18.49 35.50
CA PRO A 996 -2.58 17.41 34.66
C PRO A 996 -3.09 16.03 35.11
N THR A 997 -3.80 15.34 34.22
CA THR A 997 -4.32 13.97 34.42
C THR A 997 -3.26 12.93 34.06
N VAL A 998 -3.20 11.84 34.83
CA VAL A 998 -2.36 10.67 34.54
C VAL A 998 -3.22 9.42 34.50
N GLU A 999 -3.57 8.98 33.28
CA GLU A 999 -4.24 7.71 33.04
C GLU A 999 -3.32 6.51 33.35
N LYS A 1000 -3.92 5.34 33.62
CA LYS A 1000 -3.19 4.12 34.03
C LYS A 1000 -3.41 2.96 33.05
N PRO A 1001 -2.53 1.94 33.09
CA PRO A 1001 -2.62 0.81 32.19
C PRO A 1001 -3.94 0.04 32.35
N GLU A 1002 -4.48 -0.42 31.23
CA GLU A 1002 -5.69 -1.23 31.15
C GLU A 1002 -5.34 -2.66 30.75
N TYR A 1003 -5.88 -3.64 31.49
CA TYR A 1003 -5.55 -5.07 31.32
C TYR A 1003 -6.80 -5.86 30.90
N THR A 1004 -6.91 -6.14 29.60
CA THR A 1004 -8.06 -6.86 29.02
C THR A 1004 -7.74 -8.31 28.63
N GLY A 1005 -6.46 -8.66 28.54
CA GLY A 1005 -5.99 -10.04 28.38
C GLY A 1005 -5.99 -10.86 29.68
N PRO A 1006 -5.88 -12.21 29.60
CA PRO A 1006 -5.74 -13.06 30.80
C PRO A 1006 -4.38 -12.88 31.50
N LEU A 1007 -4.37 -12.91 32.83
CA LEU A 1007 -3.17 -12.91 33.66
C LEU A 1007 -3.04 -14.24 34.43
N GLY A 1008 -1.85 -14.84 34.43
CA GLY A 1008 -1.54 -15.98 35.30
C GLY A 1008 -0.09 -16.46 35.28
N THR A 1009 0.33 -17.08 36.39
CA THR A 1009 1.69 -17.62 36.60
C THR A 1009 1.65 -19.10 36.98
N ALA A 1010 2.72 -19.82 36.64
CA ALA A 1010 2.96 -21.20 37.05
C ALA A 1010 4.45 -21.43 37.34
N GLY A 1011 4.83 -21.32 38.63
CA GLY A 1011 6.21 -21.37 39.12
C GLY A 1011 6.29 -21.18 40.63
N GLU A 1012 7.52 -21.02 41.16
CA GLU A 1012 7.81 -20.80 42.60
C GLU A 1012 8.06 -19.32 42.95
N GLU A 1013 7.86 -18.40 42.00
CA GLU A 1013 8.07 -16.93 42.12
C GLU A 1013 6.74 -16.14 42.05
N PRO A 1014 6.66 -14.93 42.62
CA PRO A 1014 5.42 -14.17 42.77
C PRO A 1014 4.85 -13.58 41.46
N ALA A 1015 3.57 -13.20 41.51
CA ALA A 1015 2.82 -12.57 40.42
C ALA A 1015 3.29 -11.12 40.15
N PRO A 1016 3.09 -10.57 38.92
CA PRO A 1016 3.58 -9.23 38.56
C PRO A 1016 2.97 -8.10 39.41
N THR A 1017 3.85 -7.29 40.00
CA THR A 1017 3.52 -6.09 40.79
C THR A 1017 3.31 -4.87 39.89
N VAL A 1018 2.37 -3.99 40.27
CA VAL A 1018 2.19 -2.67 39.63
C VAL A 1018 2.35 -1.57 40.67
N GLU A 1019 3.52 -0.94 40.69
CA GLU A 1019 3.80 0.25 41.50
C GLU A 1019 3.03 1.47 40.97
N LYS A 1020 2.87 2.50 41.82
CA LYS A 1020 2.14 3.73 41.49
C LYS A 1020 3.03 4.96 41.71
N PRO A 1021 2.70 6.12 41.09
CA PRO A 1021 3.52 7.31 41.20
C PRO A 1021 3.72 7.76 42.65
N GLU A 1022 4.92 8.24 42.94
CA GLU A 1022 5.33 8.77 44.25
C GLU A 1022 5.37 10.31 44.22
N TYR A 1023 4.73 10.96 45.20
CA TYR A 1023 4.61 12.42 45.25
C TYR A 1023 5.36 12.98 46.46
N THR A 1024 6.61 13.41 46.22
CA THR A 1024 7.52 13.96 47.24
C THR A 1024 7.54 15.49 47.28
N GLY A 1025 7.14 16.15 46.18
CA GLY A 1025 6.95 17.60 46.12
C GLY A 1025 5.69 18.09 46.88
N PRO A 1026 5.60 19.39 47.21
CA PRO A 1026 4.38 19.99 47.74
C PRO A 1026 3.32 20.14 46.64
N LEU A 1027 2.06 19.86 46.97
CA LEU A 1027 0.89 20.11 46.09
C LEU A 1027 0.02 21.23 46.68
N GLY A 1028 -0.45 22.14 45.81
CA GLY A 1028 -1.46 23.13 46.18
C GLY A 1028 -2.26 23.66 45.00
N THR A 1029 -3.56 23.84 45.19
CA THR A 1029 -4.50 24.40 44.19
C THR A 1029 -5.14 25.69 44.72
N ALA A 1030 -5.42 26.63 43.80
CA ALA A 1030 -6.16 27.85 44.07
C ALA A 1030 -6.96 28.26 42.82
N GLY A 1031 -8.25 27.92 42.80
CA GLY A 1031 -9.16 28.10 41.65
C GLY A 1031 -10.56 27.56 41.94
N GLU A 1032 -11.43 27.55 40.92
CA GLU A 1032 -12.83 27.11 41.03
C GLU A 1032 -13.06 25.64 40.57
N GLU A 1033 -12.01 24.91 40.17
CA GLU A 1033 -12.08 23.48 39.77
C GLU A 1033 -11.24 22.54 40.66
N SER A 1034 -11.41 21.23 40.43
CA SER A 1034 -11.01 20.14 41.33
C SER A 1034 -9.50 19.85 41.42
N ALA A 1035 -9.12 19.17 42.50
CA ALA A 1035 -7.77 18.64 42.73
C ALA A 1035 -7.41 17.52 41.71
N PRO A 1036 -6.11 17.29 41.42
CA PRO A 1036 -5.68 16.30 40.42
C PRO A 1036 -6.19 14.88 40.72
N THR A 1037 -6.96 14.34 39.78
CA THR A 1037 -7.53 12.99 39.82
C THR A 1037 -6.49 11.93 39.46
N VAL A 1038 -6.52 10.78 40.14
CA VAL A 1038 -5.60 9.66 39.90
C VAL A 1038 -6.42 8.39 39.67
N GLU A 1039 -6.65 8.06 38.39
CA GLU A 1039 -7.58 6.99 38.00
C GLU A 1039 -7.08 5.56 38.30
N LYS A 1040 -8.00 4.59 38.24
CA LYS A 1040 -7.80 3.18 38.61
C LYS A 1040 -7.31 2.34 37.41
N PRO A 1041 -6.48 1.30 37.61
CA PRO A 1041 -6.33 0.23 36.62
C PRO A 1041 -7.61 -0.62 36.59
N GLU A 1042 -8.11 -0.95 35.39
CA GLU A 1042 -9.23 -1.88 35.20
C GLU A 1042 -8.74 -3.27 34.75
N TYR A 1043 -9.36 -4.31 35.31
CA TYR A 1043 -9.06 -5.72 35.01
C TYR A 1043 -10.33 -6.42 34.49
N THR A 1044 -10.39 -6.61 33.18
CA THR A 1044 -11.56 -7.24 32.50
C THR A 1044 -11.28 -8.67 32.04
N GLY A 1045 -10.01 -9.08 31.96
CA GLY A 1045 -9.59 -10.45 31.68
C GLY A 1045 -9.68 -11.41 32.88
N PRO A 1046 -9.60 -12.74 32.66
CA PRO A 1046 -9.50 -13.74 33.73
C PRO A 1046 -8.19 -13.64 34.53
N LEU A 1047 -8.25 -13.86 35.84
CA LEU A 1047 -7.07 -14.00 36.72
C LEU A 1047 -7.01 -15.38 37.36
N GLY A 1048 -5.84 -16.01 37.36
CA GLY A 1048 -5.59 -17.23 38.15
C GLY A 1048 -4.14 -17.61 38.34
N THR A 1049 -3.83 -18.24 39.46
CA THR A 1049 -2.49 -18.71 39.86
C THR A 1049 -2.47 -20.22 40.13
N ALA A 1050 -1.32 -20.86 39.87
CA ALA A 1050 -1.08 -22.27 40.19
C ALA A 1050 0.31 -22.44 40.81
N GLY A 1051 0.40 -22.28 42.13
CA GLY A 1051 1.61 -22.35 42.95
C GLY A 1051 1.28 -22.26 44.45
N GLU A 1052 2.30 -22.18 45.31
CA GLU A 1052 2.15 -22.09 46.78
C GLU A 1052 2.10 -20.64 47.32
N GLU A 1053 2.22 -19.63 46.45
CA GLU A 1053 2.27 -18.19 46.76
C GLU A 1053 0.96 -17.44 46.38
N PRO A 1054 0.68 -16.25 46.97
CA PRO A 1054 -0.60 -15.54 46.86
C PRO A 1054 -0.86 -14.83 45.51
N ALA A 1055 -2.11 -14.39 45.33
CA ALA A 1055 -2.59 -13.63 44.18
C ALA A 1055 -1.96 -12.20 44.09
N PRO A 1056 -1.88 -11.59 42.87
CA PRO A 1056 -1.17 -10.32 42.65
C PRO A 1056 -1.65 -9.16 43.54
N THR A 1057 -0.68 -8.49 44.15
CA THR A 1057 -0.84 -7.30 44.99
C THR A 1057 -0.85 -6.01 44.17
N VAL A 1058 -1.66 -5.04 44.62
CA VAL A 1058 -1.73 -3.70 44.02
C VAL A 1058 -1.42 -2.66 45.09
N GLU A 1059 -0.21 -2.10 45.04
CA GLU A 1059 0.27 -1.09 45.98
C GLU A 1059 -0.35 0.30 45.73
N LYS A 1060 0.08 1.33 46.46
CA LYS A 1060 -0.60 2.63 46.53
C LYS A 1060 0.36 3.82 46.47
N PRO A 1061 -0.13 5.00 46.01
CA PRO A 1061 0.67 6.21 46.02
C PRO A 1061 1.00 6.62 47.45
N GLU A 1062 2.27 6.90 47.73
CA GLU A 1062 2.68 7.61 48.96
C GLU A 1062 2.62 9.13 48.74
N TYR A 1063 2.13 9.83 49.77
CA TYR A 1063 2.09 11.30 49.84
C TYR A 1063 2.92 11.77 51.03
N THR A 1064 4.20 12.10 50.76
CA THR A 1064 5.17 12.54 51.79
C THR A 1064 5.31 14.06 51.86
N GLY A 1065 4.93 14.77 50.80
CA GLY A 1065 4.84 16.24 50.77
C GLY A 1065 3.66 16.81 51.58
N PRO A 1066 3.68 18.11 51.92
CA PRO A 1066 2.54 18.80 52.53
C PRO A 1066 1.42 19.05 51.51
N LEU A 1067 0.17 18.94 51.96
CA LEU A 1067 -1.03 19.07 51.12
C LEU A 1067 -1.92 20.22 51.61
N GLY A 1068 -2.34 21.11 50.70
CA GLY A 1068 -3.26 22.20 51.03
C GLY A 1068 -4.16 22.65 49.87
N THR A 1069 -5.43 22.89 50.17
CA THR A 1069 -6.45 23.37 49.22
C THR A 1069 -7.12 24.64 49.73
N ALA A 1070 -7.52 25.52 48.81
CA ALA A 1070 -8.29 26.73 49.09
C ALA A 1070 -9.34 26.96 47.98
N GLY A 1071 -10.58 26.55 48.23
CA GLY A 1071 -11.72 26.59 47.31
C GLY A 1071 -12.98 26.02 47.96
N GLU A 1072 -14.09 25.92 47.24
CA GLU A 1072 -15.40 25.46 47.77
C GLU A 1072 -15.67 23.95 47.58
N GLU A 1073 -14.73 23.17 47.03
CA GLU A 1073 -14.89 21.75 46.64
C GLU A 1073 -13.86 20.80 47.32
N VAL A 1074 -14.00 19.50 47.06
CA VAL A 1074 -13.53 18.39 47.92
C VAL A 1074 -12.01 18.11 47.84
N ALA A 1075 -11.44 17.59 48.95
CA ALA A 1075 -10.09 17.03 49.00
C ALA A 1075 -9.93 15.79 48.06
N PRO A 1076 -8.71 15.50 47.55
CA PRO A 1076 -8.50 14.50 46.50
C PRO A 1076 -8.97 13.09 46.89
N THR A 1077 -9.77 12.50 46.01
CA THR A 1077 -10.29 11.12 46.08
C THR A 1077 -9.29 10.11 45.52
N VAL A 1078 -9.28 8.90 46.11
CA VAL A 1078 -8.47 7.76 45.64
C VAL A 1078 -9.37 6.55 45.43
N GLU A 1079 -9.71 6.27 44.18
CA GLU A 1079 -10.50 5.09 43.82
C GLU A 1079 -9.71 3.78 43.98
N LYS A 1080 -10.44 2.66 44.09
CA LYS A 1080 -9.86 1.31 44.18
C LYS A 1080 -10.04 0.55 42.84
N PRO A 1081 -9.20 -0.46 42.55
CA PRO A 1081 -9.33 -1.26 41.33
C PRO A 1081 -10.67 -1.98 41.25
N GLU A 1082 -11.15 -2.19 40.03
CA GLU A 1082 -12.41 -2.86 39.74
C GLU A 1082 -12.16 -4.17 38.95
N TYR A 1083 -12.84 -5.24 39.34
CA TYR A 1083 -12.63 -6.60 38.83
C TYR A 1083 -13.92 -7.15 38.22
N THR A 1084 -13.94 -7.28 36.89
CA THR A 1084 -15.13 -7.78 36.14
C THR A 1084 -14.92 -9.18 35.55
N GLY A 1085 -13.67 -9.63 35.43
CA GLY A 1085 -13.32 -10.99 35.01
C GLY A 1085 -13.51 -12.07 36.11
N PRO A 1086 -13.51 -13.35 35.75
CA PRO A 1086 -13.56 -14.46 36.71
C PRO A 1086 -12.21 -14.67 37.43
N LEU A 1087 -12.27 -14.94 38.73
CA LEU A 1087 -11.14 -15.24 39.60
C LEU A 1087 -11.09 -16.73 39.95
N GLY A 1088 -9.91 -17.36 39.86
CA GLY A 1088 -9.71 -18.75 40.26
C GLY A 1088 -8.33 -19.03 40.84
N THR A 1089 -8.28 -19.47 42.10
CA THR A 1089 -7.08 -20.01 42.75
C THR A 1089 -7.13 -21.54 42.84
N ALA A 1090 -5.97 -22.18 42.90
CA ALA A 1090 -5.82 -23.64 43.03
C ALA A 1090 -4.90 -24.02 44.20
N GLY A 1091 -5.24 -23.55 45.41
CA GLY A 1091 -4.49 -23.78 46.66
C GLY A 1091 -5.38 -23.60 47.90
N GLU A 1092 -4.81 -23.68 49.11
CA GLU A 1092 -5.52 -23.57 50.40
C GLU A 1092 -5.49 -22.15 51.03
N GLU A 1093 -4.97 -21.14 50.31
CA GLU A 1093 -4.77 -19.74 50.77
C GLU A 1093 -5.78 -18.74 50.11
N PRO A 1094 -5.95 -17.51 50.66
CA PRO A 1094 -7.12 -16.66 50.38
C PRO A 1094 -7.04 -15.75 49.13
N ALA A 1095 -8.16 -15.11 48.84
CA ALA A 1095 -8.38 -14.17 47.73
C ALA A 1095 -7.56 -12.85 47.84
N PRO A 1096 -7.33 -12.12 46.72
CA PRO A 1096 -6.48 -10.93 46.67
C PRO A 1096 -6.86 -9.81 47.66
N THR A 1097 -5.83 -9.15 48.20
CA THR A 1097 -5.91 -8.09 49.22
C THR A 1097 -5.72 -6.70 48.60
N VAL A 1098 -6.31 -5.66 49.21
CA VAL A 1098 -6.20 -4.26 48.73
C VAL A 1098 -6.04 -3.28 49.90
N GLU A 1099 -4.85 -2.72 50.05
CA GLU A 1099 -4.36 -1.94 51.20
C GLU A 1099 -5.02 -0.53 51.36
N LYS A 1100 -4.67 0.15 52.48
CA LYS A 1100 -4.93 1.58 52.81
C LYS A 1100 -4.01 2.55 52.02
N PRO A 1101 -4.33 3.84 51.70
CA PRO A 1101 -3.25 4.82 51.46
C PRO A 1101 -2.71 5.32 52.80
N GLU A 1102 -1.40 5.60 52.89
CA GLU A 1102 -0.81 6.31 54.03
C GLU A 1102 -0.63 7.81 53.71
N TYR A 1103 -0.79 8.65 54.73
CA TYR A 1103 -0.55 10.09 54.67
C TYR A 1103 0.41 10.47 55.81
N THR A 1104 1.64 10.83 55.47
CA THR A 1104 2.69 11.14 56.46
C THR A 1104 2.99 12.64 56.57
N GLY A 1105 2.65 13.43 55.54
CA GLY A 1105 2.72 14.89 55.54
C GLY A 1105 1.55 15.58 56.29
N PRO A 1106 1.70 16.87 56.66
CA PRO A 1106 0.62 17.65 57.26
C PRO A 1106 -0.42 18.07 56.21
N LEU A 1107 -1.70 17.79 56.50
CA LEU A 1107 -2.84 18.34 55.74
C LEU A 1107 -3.31 19.67 56.35
N GLY A 1108 -3.69 20.63 55.50
CA GLY A 1108 -4.38 21.85 55.90
C GLY A 1108 -5.50 22.23 54.94
N THR A 1109 -6.74 22.29 55.45
CA THR A 1109 -7.93 22.79 54.71
C THR A 1109 -8.43 24.10 55.32
N ALA A 1110 -9.04 24.95 54.48
CA ALA A 1110 -9.61 26.23 54.89
C ALA A 1110 -11.06 26.37 54.38
N GLY A 1111 -11.99 25.62 54.99
CA GLY A 1111 -13.41 25.58 54.64
C GLY A 1111 -14.26 24.92 55.75
N GLU A 1112 -15.58 24.80 55.53
CA GLU A 1112 -16.50 24.18 56.49
C GLU A 1112 -16.64 22.66 56.24
N GLU A 1113 -15.77 21.88 56.93
CA GLU A 1113 -15.55 20.43 56.75
C GLU A 1113 -15.04 20.08 55.31
N VAL A 1114 -14.74 18.86 54.86
CA VAL A 1114 -14.81 17.48 55.41
C VAL A 1114 -13.45 16.77 55.22
N ALA A 1115 -13.17 15.72 55.99
CA ALA A 1115 -11.95 14.89 55.86
C ALA A 1115 -12.08 13.83 54.72
N PRO A 1116 -10.97 13.39 54.09
CA PRO A 1116 -11.00 12.47 52.96
C PRO A 1116 -11.62 11.10 53.29
N THR A 1117 -12.43 10.59 52.37
CA THR A 1117 -13.15 9.31 52.46
C THR A 1117 -12.45 8.19 51.69
N VAL A 1118 -12.73 6.93 52.06
CA VAL A 1118 -12.21 5.74 51.36
C VAL A 1118 -13.34 4.73 51.18
N GLU A 1119 -13.66 4.42 49.92
CA GLU A 1119 -14.76 3.53 49.57
C GLU A 1119 -14.40 2.04 49.66
N LYS A 1120 -15.41 1.18 49.46
CA LYS A 1120 -15.26 -0.29 49.50
C LYS A 1120 -15.10 -0.84 48.07
N PRO A 1121 -14.33 -1.91 47.86
CA PRO A 1121 -14.33 -2.62 46.59
C PRO A 1121 -15.65 -3.37 46.38
N GLU A 1122 -16.16 -3.35 45.15
CA GLU A 1122 -17.23 -4.24 44.70
C GLU A 1122 -16.65 -5.43 43.91
N PHE A 1123 -17.33 -6.58 43.93
CA PHE A 1123 -16.95 -7.78 43.20
C PHE A 1123 -18.14 -8.28 42.38
N ALA A 1124 -18.06 -8.17 41.06
CA ALA A 1124 -19.11 -8.64 40.13
C ALA A 1124 -18.90 -10.09 39.67
N GLY A 1125 -17.66 -10.59 39.71
CA GLY A 1125 -17.30 -11.97 39.34
C GLY A 1125 -17.63 -13.00 40.42
N GLY A 1126 -18.04 -14.20 40.01
CA GLY A 1126 -18.35 -15.31 40.92
C GLY A 1126 -17.10 -15.98 41.50
N VAL A 1127 -17.00 -16.07 42.83
CA VAL A 1127 -15.86 -16.66 43.55
C VAL A 1127 -16.06 -18.16 43.80
N ASN A 1128 -15.08 -18.98 43.45
CA ASN A 1128 -14.98 -20.39 43.83
C ASN A 1128 -13.90 -20.59 44.91
N GLY A 1129 -14.24 -20.35 46.17
CA GLY A 1129 -13.35 -20.52 47.32
C GLY A 1129 -14.15 -20.66 48.62
N THR A 1130 -13.60 -21.34 49.63
CA THR A 1130 -14.33 -21.72 50.85
C THR A 1130 -13.86 -21.01 52.12
N ASP A 1131 -13.77 -19.67 52.10
CA ASP A 1131 -13.93 -18.84 53.29
C ASP A 1131 -14.24 -17.37 52.94
N PRO A 1132 -14.87 -16.58 53.83
CA PRO A 1132 -15.24 -15.18 53.57
C PRO A 1132 -14.10 -14.19 53.91
N ALA A 1133 -14.04 -13.09 53.16
CA ALA A 1133 -13.04 -12.03 53.37
C ALA A 1133 -13.14 -11.37 54.76
N VAL A 1134 -11.98 -11.18 55.40
CA VAL A 1134 -11.85 -10.53 56.72
C VAL A 1134 -11.61 -9.03 56.55
N HIS A 1135 -12.12 -8.21 57.47
CA HIS A 1135 -11.95 -6.75 57.47
C HIS A 1135 -11.63 -6.24 58.89
N GLU A 1136 -10.46 -5.62 59.06
CA GLU A 1136 -10.13 -4.83 60.25
C GLU A 1136 -10.25 -3.31 59.98
N VAL A 1137 -10.31 -2.52 61.06
CA VAL A 1137 -10.60 -1.08 61.03
C VAL A 1137 -9.40 -0.29 61.57
N PRO A 1138 -8.91 0.76 60.87
CA PRO A 1138 -7.73 1.52 61.31
C PRO A 1138 -7.90 2.26 62.64
N GLU A 1139 -6.83 2.31 63.45
CA GLU A 1139 -6.76 3.08 64.69
C GLU A 1139 -6.19 4.49 64.43
N TYR A 1140 -7.03 5.53 64.54
CA TYR A 1140 -6.66 6.91 64.22
C TYR A 1140 -5.89 7.60 65.36
N LYS A 1141 -4.76 8.24 65.04
CA LYS A 1141 -3.89 8.98 65.99
C LYS A 1141 -3.57 10.42 65.55
N GLY A 1142 -4.58 11.12 65.04
CA GLY A 1142 -4.55 12.57 64.80
C GLY A 1142 -5.43 13.35 65.80
N GLY A 1143 -5.18 14.65 65.96
CA GLY A 1143 -6.00 15.53 66.79
C GLY A 1143 -6.92 16.42 65.95
N VAL A 1144 -8.23 16.35 66.18
CA VAL A 1144 -9.24 17.15 65.47
C VAL A 1144 -9.90 18.14 66.45
N ASN A 1145 -10.01 19.40 66.06
CA ASN A 1145 -10.83 20.40 66.76
C ASN A 1145 -12.24 20.43 66.12
N ALA A 1146 -13.30 20.45 66.93
CA ALA A 1146 -14.67 20.26 66.45
C ALA A 1146 -15.69 21.19 67.14
N ALA A 1147 -16.78 21.55 66.44
CA ALA A 1147 -17.93 22.25 67.03
C ALA A 1147 -19.25 22.15 66.22
N THR A 1148 -20.06 21.10 66.46
CA THR A 1148 -21.56 21.07 66.43
C THR A 1148 -22.37 21.52 65.18
N ALA A 1149 -23.55 21.00 64.81
CA ALA A 1149 -24.38 19.79 65.06
C ALA A 1149 -25.69 19.94 64.19
N ALA A 1150 -26.74 19.10 64.14
CA ALA A 1150 -27.17 17.91 64.89
C ALA A 1150 -28.28 17.10 64.14
N VAL A 1151 -28.38 15.79 64.43
CA VAL A 1151 -29.61 14.93 64.47
C VAL A 1151 -30.54 14.81 63.23
N HIS A 1152 -30.76 13.55 62.79
CA HIS A 1152 -32.11 13.03 62.52
C HIS A 1152 -32.21 11.51 62.77
N GLU A 1153 -33.43 10.98 62.95
CA GLU A 1153 -33.73 9.62 63.48
C GLU A 1153 -33.88 8.49 62.43
N ILE A 1154 -33.88 7.24 62.92
CA ILE A 1154 -33.94 5.97 62.15
C ILE A 1154 -35.32 5.30 62.30
N ALA A 1155 -35.89 4.75 61.21
CA ALA A 1155 -36.82 3.59 61.21
C ALA A 1155 -37.14 3.11 59.77
N GLU A 1156 -37.42 1.83 59.48
CA GLU A 1156 -36.88 0.56 60.00
C GLU A 1156 -37.13 -0.55 58.95
N TYR A 1157 -36.41 -1.68 59.03
CA TYR A 1157 -36.29 -2.72 57.98
C TYR A 1157 -37.25 -3.91 58.15
N LYS A 1158 -37.86 -4.42 57.05
CA LYS A 1158 -38.43 -5.79 56.95
C LYS A 1158 -38.32 -6.36 55.52
N GLY A 1159 -38.07 -7.66 55.40
CA GLY A 1159 -38.02 -8.40 54.13
C GLY A 1159 -38.35 -9.91 54.28
N ALA A 1160 -37.70 -10.73 53.45
CA ALA A 1160 -37.63 -12.21 53.45
C ALA A 1160 -38.64 -13.04 52.61
N ASN A 1161 -38.12 -14.18 52.11
CA ASN A 1161 -38.79 -15.42 51.64
C ASN A 1161 -39.49 -15.43 50.25
N SER A 1162 -39.47 -16.51 49.45
CA SER A 1162 -38.88 -17.87 49.62
C SER A 1162 -38.58 -18.61 48.28
N LEU A 1163 -37.84 -19.72 48.38
CA LEU A 1163 -37.49 -20.72 47.35
C LEU A 1163 -38.68 -21.40 46.62
N VAL A 1164 -38.40 -21.99 45.43
CA VAL A 1164 -38.70 -23.38 44.96
C VAL A 1164 -38.35 -23.46 43.45
N THR A 1165 -37.16 -23.93 43.03
CA THR A 1165 -36.73 -25.31 42.69
C THR A 1165 -37.44 -26.06 41.53
N LEU A 1166 -36.66 -26.26 40.46
CA LEU A 1166 -36.40 -27.51 39.71
C LEU A 1166 -37.39 -28.08 38.64
N ALA A 1167 -36.81 -28.17 37.42
CA ALA A 1167 -36.62 -29.39 36.60
C ALA A 1167 -37.72 -29.96 35.66
N ALA A 1168 -37.43 -29.79 34.35
CA ALA A 1168 -37.13 -30.86 33.37
C ALA A 1168 -38.23 -31.72 32.69
N GLU A 1169 -37.79 -32.28 31.54
CA GLU A 1169 -38.28 -33.46 30.80
C GLU A 1169 -39.59 -33.42 29.97
N ASP A 1170 -39.38 -33.14 28.67
CA ASP A 1170 -39.50 -34.13 27.56
C ASP A 1170 -40.75 -34.24 26.65
N TYR A 1171 -40.49 -34.82 25.47
CA TYR A 1171 -41.33 -34.86 24.26
C TYR A 1171 -42.67 -35.59 24.40
N THR A 1172 -43.67 -35.18 23.60
CA THR A 1172 -44.45 -36.17 22.82
C THR A 1172 -45.07 -35.61 21.53
N TYR A 1173 -45.14 -36.48 20.51
CA TYR A 1173 -45.61 -36.19 19.15
C TYR A 1173 -47.11 -36.49 18.97
N LYS A 1174 -47.85 -35.65 18.23
CA LYS A 1174 -49.17 -36.03 17.66
C LYS A 1174 -49.62 -35.11 16.52
N ALA A 1175 -50.11 -35.71 15.44
CA ALA A 1175 -50.75 -35.05 14.31
C ALA A 1175 -52.29 -35.20 14.36
N PRO A 1176 -53.04 -34.40 13.59
CA PRO A 1176 -54.35 -34.76 13.06
C PRO A 1176 -54.30 -35.00 11.54
N LEU A 1177 -55.27 -35.75 11.01
CA LEU A 1177 -55.30 -36.20 9.61
C LEU A 1177 -56.72 -36.09 9.02
N ALA A 1178 -56.84 -35.44 7.86
CA ALA A 1178 -57.98 -35.49 6.93
C ALA A 1178 -57.45 -35.09 5.53
N GLN A 1179 -57.62 -35.81 4.42
CA GLN A 1179 -58.86 -36.33 3.77
C GLN A 1179 -59.84 -35.22 3.37
N GLN A 1180 -60.35 -35.14 2.13
CA GLN A 1180 -60.06 -35.89 0.88
C GLN A 1180 -60.75 -35.19 -0.31
N THR A 1181 -60.18 -35.21 -1.53
CA THR A 1181 -60.85 -35.52 -2.84
C THR A 1181 -59.95 -35.17 -4.04
N LEU A 1182 -59.81 -36.13 -4.97
CA LEU A 1182 -59.53 -35.90 -6.40
C LEU A 1182 -60.86 -35.97 -7.17
N PRO A 1183 -60.89 -35.58 -8.46
CA PRO A 1183 -61.32 -36.57 -9.46
C PRO A 1183 -60.41 -36.66 -10.70
N ASP A 1184 -60.61 -37.74 -11.46
CA ASP A 1184 -59.69 -38.27 -12.48
C ASP A 1184 -59.90 -37.78 -13.93
N THR A 1185 -58.82 -37.92 -14.70
CA THR A 1185 -58.68 -38.24 -16.15
C THR A 1185 -59.75 -37.81 -17.16
N GLY A 1186 -59.30 -37.26 -18.31
CA GLY A 1186 -60.13 -37.09 -19.51
C GLY A 1186 -59.33 -37.04 -20.81
N ASN A 1187 -58.85 -38.19 -21.30
CA ASN A 1187 -58.15 -38.29 -22.59
C ASN A 1187 -59.15 -38.62 -23.73
N LYS A 1188 -59.04 -37.97 -24.90
CA LYS A 1188 -59.86 -38.28 -26.10
C LYS A 1188 -59.20 -37.86 -27.41
N GLU A 1189 -59.37 -38.68 -28.44
CA GLU A 1189 -58.68 -38.59 -29.73
C GLU A 1189 -59.44 -37.84 -30.84
N SER A 1190 -58.72 -37.67 -31.97
CA SER A 1190 -59.20 -37.70 -33.37
C SER A 1190 -59.73 -36.40 -34.01
N GLY A 1191 -59.30 -36.15 -35.26
CA GLY A 1191 -59.72 -34.99 -36.06
C GLY A 1191 -58.78 -34.65 -37.23
N PHE A 1192 -58.66 -35.54 -38.23
CA PHE A 1192 -57.96 -35.21 -39.50
C PHE A 1192 -58.76 -34.19 -40.33
N LEU A 1193 -58.08 -33.21 -40.95
CA LEU A 1193 -58.48 -32.67 -42.26
C LEU A 1193 -57.30 -31.94 -42.94
N ALA A 1194 -57.27 -31.94 -44.28
CA ALA A 1194 -56.16 -31.40 -45.07
C ALA A 1194 -56.64 -30.76 -46.39
N SER A 1195 -56.07 -29.59 -46.72
CA SER A 1195 -56.01 -28.99 -48.07
C SER A 1195 -55.07 -27.78 -48.03
N LEU A 1196 -53.97 -27.69 -48.81
CA LEU A 1196 -53.82 -27.59 -50.28
C LEU A 1196 -54.20 -26.21 -50.87
N GLY A 1197 -53.21 -25.57 -51.51
CA GLY A 1197 -53.30 -24.33 -52.29
C GLY A 1197 -51.94 -23.60 -52.32
N LEU A 1198 -51.03 -23.82 -53.28
CA LEU A 1198 -50.96 -23.25 -54.66
C LEU A 1198 -50.83 -21.71 -54.69
N THR A 1199 -49.97 -21.04 -55.48
CA THR A 1199 -48.86 -21.37 -56.43
C THR A 1199 -48.00 -20.08 -56.58
N ALA A 1200 -46.84 -19.93 -57.23
CA ALA A 1200 -46.26 -20.44 -58.51
C ALA A 1200 -44.70 -20.38 -58.42
N PHE A 1201 -43.88 -21.24 -59.05
CA PHE A 1201 -43.61 -21.50 -60.49
C PHE A 1201 -42.94 -20.33 -61.27
N PHE A 1202 -41.89 -20.52 -62.10
CA PHE A 1202 -40.82 -21.55 -62.23
C PHE A 1202 -39.76 -21.10 -63.27
N LEU A 1203 -38.70 -21.90 -63.48
CA LEU A 1203 -37.59 -21.89 -64.48
C LEU A 1203 -36.24 -21.38 -63.92
N GLY A 1204 -35.07 -21.99 -64.18
CA GLY A 1204 -34.71 -23.16 -65.00
C GLY A 1204 -33.34 -22.91 -65.69
N LEU A 1205 -32.45 -23.86 -66.02
CA LEU A 1205 -32.41 -25.34 -66.01
C LEU A 1205 -30.95 -25.83 -65.73
N PHE A 1206 -30.79 -27.09 -65.27
CA PHE A 1206 -29.75 -28.13 -65.57
C PHE A 1206 -28.28 -27.75 -65.97
N ALA A 1207 -27.24 -28.55 -65.65
CA ALA A 1207 -27.17 -30.01 -65.54
C ALA A 1207 -26.00 -30.57 -64.68
N MET A 1208 -26.14 -31.86 -64.29
CA MET A 1208 -25.14 -32.93 -64.01
C MET A 1208 -23.67 -32.61 -63.59
N GLY A 1209 -23.04 -33.34 -62.65
CA GLY A 1209 -23.52 -34.42 -61.78
C GLY A 1209 -22.43 -35.44 -61.33
N LYS A 1210 -22.87 -36.46 -60.56
CA LYS A 1210 -22.15 -37.71 -60.12
C LYS A 1210 -21.05 -37.64 -59.03
N LYS A 1211 -21.49 -38.00 -57.81
CA LYS A 1211 -21.09 -39.20 -57.01
C LYS A 1211 -19.65 -39.44 -56.51
N ARG A 1212 -19.63 -39.79 -55.21
CA ARG A 1212 -18.83 -40.81 -54.49
C ARG A 1212 -17.50 -40.42 -53.79
N GLU A 1213 -17.55 -40.59 -52.46
CA GLU A 1213 -16.64 -41.43 -51.65
C GLU A 1213 -15.13 -41.41 -52.01
N LYS A 1214 -14.34 -40.75 -51.16
CA LYS A 1214 -13.75 -41.45 -50.00
C LYS A 1214 -13.55 -40.51 -48.82
#